data_AF-E6TL66-F1
#
_entry.id   AF-E6TL66-F1
#
_cell.length_a   1.000
_cell.length_b   1.000
_cell.length_c   1.000
_cell.angle_alpha   90.00
_cell.angle_beta   90.00
_cell.angle_gamma   90.00
#
_symmetry.space_group_name_H-M   'P 1'
#
loop_
_entity.id
_entity.type
_entity.pdbx_description
1 polymer ?
#
loop_
_entity_poly.entity_id
_entity_poly.type
_entity_poly.pdbx_seq_one_letter_code
_entity_poly.pdbx_strand_id
1 'polypeptide(L)'
;MAASPATGPQATQSSQSAIAATASTPPPPGEPAPVSPNRRNVIFVAVVLGMLLAALDQTIVATALPTVVADLGGAGHQSWVVTSYLLASTIATAIVGKLGDLFGRKMIFGVAILFFLAGSVLCGIASTMEMLVASRALQGIGGGALMVTATALIGEVIPLRDRGRYQGALGAVFGVTTVIGPLLGGYFTDHLTWRWAFWINVPIGIVVLIVALATIPALSRRGKPVIDYAGIVLIGLGASALTLATSWGGSTYAWSSPMIIGLFVGSAVALAVFVRVELRATEPVLPIRLFASPVFTVCCVLSFIVGFAMLGALTFLPTFMQFVDGVSATESGLRTLPMVGGLLLTSMGSGVLVSRTGRYKIFPVLGTAVMTVGFVLLSQMDATTPVWQQSAYLFVLGTGIGMCMQVLVLIVQSTANFSDLGVATSGVTFFRTIGSSFGAAIFGSLFANFLDSRIGGALAASGAPPEAAQSPQVLHRLPDAVAAPIVEAYSDSLGLVFLCAAPVAVIGFVVALTLKQVPLREIEATAALDMGEGFGMPSDDSSERMMETAVGRLVRHSPEIRLRSIAGTHGCDPDVALLWALIQIYRQSQVFGSARLSEIAERLRVPPEVLAPTFDRLVATGRALRTDDQLWLTQSGAQQVSAATAALVSRIVEKLEKSPTFEGRPDWDEVEKALERIAQRLLVQREWEDDRTELAAAGK
;
A
#
# COMPACT_ATOMS: atom_id res chain seq x y z
N MET A 1 46.01 -63.64 52.99
CA MET A 1 45.25 -64.15 51.84
C MET A 1 45.57 -63.22 50.67
N ALA A 2 46.26 -63.77 49.66
CA ALA A 2 46.70 -63.22 48.35
C ALA A 2 46.47 -61.71 48.07
N ALA A 3 47.50 -60.86 47.91
CA ALA A 3 48.51 -60.74 46.84
C ALA A 3 48.24 -59.39 46.11
N SER A 4 48.95 -58.29 46.42
CA SER A 4 50.24 -57.81 45.84
C SER A 4 50.08 -57.08 44.47
N PRO A 5 51.02 -56.20 44.02
CA PRO A 5 51.26 -54.84 44.52
C PRO A 5 51.60 -53.80 43.41
N ALA A 6 51.98 -52.59 43.84
CA ALA A 6 52.95 -51.66 43.21
C ALA A 6 52.53 -50.92 41.91
N THR A 7 52.69 -49.60 41.81
CA THR A 7 53.98 -48.90 41.74
C THR A 7 53.74 -47.38 41.82
N GLY A 8 54.68 -46.65 42.42
CA GLY A 8 54.62 -45.19 42.62
C GLY A 8 55.04 -44.36 41.38
N PRO A 9 55.81 -43.27 41.55
CA PRO A 9 55.31 -41.93 41.82
C PRO A 9 55.86 -40.84 40.86
N GLN A 10 55.48 -39.58 41.13
CA GLN A 10 56.14 -38.30 40.75
C GLN A 10 55.69 -37.51 39.50
N ALA A 11 55.02 -36.39 39.79
CA ALA A 11 55.24 -35.01 39.34
C ALA A 11 55.89 -34.71 37.97
N THR A 12 55.23 -33.88 37.15
CA THR A 12 55.71 -32.54 36.71
C THR A 12 54.72 -31.81 35.77
N GLN A 13 54.50 -30.52 36.05
CA GLN A 13 54.32 -29.35 35.15
C GLN A 13 53.42 -29.40 33.90
N SER A 14 52.51 -28.41 33.78
CA SER A 14 52.30 -27.49 32.63
C SER A 14 50.85 -26.94 32.66
N SER A 15 50.63 -25.65 32.90
CA SER A 15 50.56 -24.54 31.93
C SER A 15 49.22 -24.39 31.21
N GLN A 16 48.61 -23.20 31.39
CA GLN A 16 47.72 -22.48 30.45
C GLN A 16 46.27 -22.95 30.26
N SER A 17 45.32 -22.16 30.78
CA SER A 17 44.18 -21.56 30.03
C SER A 17 43.04 -21.10 30.96
N ALA A 18 43.32 -20.13 31.85
CA ALA A 18 42.25 -19.38 32.51
C ALA A 18 41.81 -18.21 31.61
N ILE A 19 41.13 -18.53 30.50
CA ILE A 19 40.31 -17.56 29.78
C ILE A 19 39.00 -17.48 30.56
N ALA A 20 38.85 -16.45 31.38
CA ALA A 20 37.59 -16.09 31.99
C ALA A 20 36.60 -15.76 30.87
N ALA A 21 35.72 -16.71 30.56
CA ALA A 21 34.60 -16.53 29.68
C ALA A 21 33.72 -15.41 30.25
N THR A 22 33.73 -14.26 29.58
CA THR A 22 32.72 -13.22 29.71
C THR A 22 31.36 -13.85 29.43
N ALA A 23 30.62 -14.13 30.50
CA ALA A 23 29.23 -14.52 30.43
C ALA A 23 28.47 -13.35 29.76
N SER A 24 28.17 -13.52 28.48
CA SER A 24 27.22 -12.68 27.77
C SER A 24 25.88 -12.78 28.49
N THR A 25 25.41 -11.66 29.02
CA THR A 25 24.05 -11.54 29.52
C THR A 25 23.11 -11.90 28.37
N PRO A 26 22.21 -12.88 28.52
CA PRO A 26 21.27 -13.21 27.46
C PRO A 26 20.41 -11.96 27.15
N PRO A 27 20.16 -11.66 25.86
CA PRO A 27 19.33 -10.53 25.47
C PRO A 27 17.93 -10.67 26.09
N PRO A 28 17.27 -9.55 26.46
CA PRO A 28 15.94 -9.59 27.04
C PRO A 28 14.97 -10.35 26.11
N PRO A 29 14.10 -11.21 26.65
CA PRO A 29 13.20 -12.03 25.84
C PRO A 29 12.11 -11.14 25.23
N GLY A 30 12.26 -10.74 23.96
CA GLY A 30 11.21 -9.98 23.28
C GLY A 30 11.52 -9.35 21.93
N GLU A 31 12.79 -9.13 21.55
CA GLU A 31 13.07 -8.54 20.22
C GLU A 31 13.15 -9.63 19.14
N PRO A 32 12.26 -9.62 18.12
CA PRO A 32 12.40 -10.51 16.98
C PRO A 32 13.73 -10.21 16.27
N ALA A 33 14.54 -11.25 16.07
CA ALA A 33 15.83 -11.13 15.38
C ALA A 33 15.66 -10.39 14.04
N PRO A 34 16.48 -9.38 13.73
CA PRO A 34 16.33 -8.59 12.52
C PRO A 34 16.44 -9.51 11.30
N VAL A 35 15.39 -9.54 10.47
CA VAL A 35 15.36 -10.31 9.23
C VAL A 35 16.51 -9.83 8.34
N SER A 36 17.38 -10.75 7.91
CA SER A 36 18.53 -10.39 7.07
C SER A 36 18.08 -9.70 5.77
N PRO A 37 18.87 -8.75 5.23
CA PRO A 37 18.49 -8.00 4.01
C PRO A 37 18.16 -8.91 2.81
N ASN A 38 18.90 -10.01 2.64
CA ASN A 38 18.64 -10.99 1.58
C ASN A 38 17.31 -11.72 1.79
N ARG A 39 17.00 -12.14 3.01
CA ARG A 39 15.72 -12.79 3.32
C ARG A 39 14.55 -11.81 3.14
N ARG A 40 14.73 -10.54 3.48
CA ARG A 40 13.74 -9.47 3.27
C ARG A 40 13.42 -9.26 1.79
N ASN A 41 14.43 -9.25 0.92
CA ASN A 41 14.23 -9.13 -0.52
C ASN A 41 13.48 -10.34 -1.10
N VAL A 42 13.80 -11.55 -0.65
CA VAL A 42 13.09 -12.75 -1.12
C VAL A 42 11.64 -12.76 -0.65
N ILE A 43 11.37 -12.37 0.59
CA ILE A 43 9.99 -12.21 1.09
C ILE A 43 9.24 -11.17 0.26
N PHE A 44 9.86 -10.01 0.01
CA PHE A 44 9.25 -8.96 -0.80
C PHE A 44 8.91 -9.47 -2.20
N VAL A 45 9.83 -10.13 -2.89
CA VAL A 45 9.61 -10.72 -4.21
C VAL A 45 8.46 -11.73 -4.19
N ALA A 46 8.39 -12.60 -3.18
CA ALA A 46 7.30 -13.57 -3.05
C ALA A 46 5.94 -12.89 -2.85
N VAL A 47 5.88 -11.89 -1.98
CA VAL A 47 4.65 -11.15 -1.70
C VAL A 47 4.18 -10.36 -2.93
N VAL A 48 5.12 -9.69 -3.61
CA VAL A 48 4.88 -8.97 -4.86
C VAL A 48 4.43 -9.90 -5.97
N LEU A 49 5.04 -11.08 -6.11
CA LEU A 49 4.63 -12.09 -7.09
C LEU A 49 3.21 -12.60 -6.80
N GLY A 50 2.86 -12.81 -5.53
CA GLY A 50 1.49 -13.19 -5.14
C GLY A 50 0.46 -12.11 -5.48
N MET A 51 0.80 -10.84 -5.22
CA MET A 51 -0.03 -9.70 -5.60
C MET A 51 -0.14 -9.53 -7.12
N LEU A 52 0.99 -9.66 -7.83
CA LEU A 52 1.06 -9.67 -9.29
C LEU A 52 0.10 -10.72 -9.85
N LEU A 53 0.17 -11.95 -9.35
CA LEU A 53 -0.71 -13.06 -9.77
C LEU A 53 -2.20 -12.71 -9.65
N ALA A 54 -2.62 -12.18 -8.50
CA ALA A 54 -4.00 -11.81 -8.26
C ALA A 54 -4.49 -10.68 -9.17
N ALA A 55 -3.62 -9.70 -9.43
CA ALA A 55 -3.94 -8.58 -10.32
C ALA A 55 -3.94 -9.00 -11.81
N LEU A 56 -2.99 -9.86 -12.22
CA LEU A 56 -2.83 -10.32 -13.60
C LEU A 56 -4.05 -11.13 -14.04
N ASP A 57 -4.53 -11.99 -13.15
CA ASP A 57 -5.74 -12.80 -13.37
C ASP A 57 -6.99 -11.95 -13.66
N GLN A 58 -7.20 -10.83 -12.96
CA GLN A 58 -8.32 -9.93 -13.26
C GLN A 58 -8.23 -9.37 -14.69
N THR A 59 -7.03 -8.95 -15.09
CA THR A 59 -6.80 -8.31 -16.38
C THR A 59 -6.75 -9.27 -17.57
N ILE A 60 -6.19 -10.47 -17.41
CA ILE A 60 -6.17 -11.53 -18.43
C ILE A 60 -7.59 -11.95 -18.76
N VAL A 61 -8.39 -12.24 -17.71
CA VAL A 61 -9.75 -12.76 -17.89
C VAL A 61 -10.62 -11.75 -18.62
N ALA A 62 -10.46 -10.44 -18.34
CA ALA A 62 -11.19 -9.40 -19.06
C ALA A 62 -10.96 -9.45 -20.57
N THR A 63 -9.72 -9.69 -21.03
CA THR A 63 -9.42 -9.81 -22.47
C THR A 63 -9.83 -11.13 -23.10
N ALA A 64 -9.80 -12.22 -22.34
CA ALA A 64 -10.20 -13.55 -22.82
C ALA A 64 -11.72 -13.76 -22.81
N LEU A 65 -12.47 -12.89 -22.11
CA LEU A 65 -13.89 -13.05 -21.84
C LEU A 65 -14.76 -13.29 -23.09
N PRO A 66 -14.59 -12.55 -24.21
CA PRO A 66 -15.40 -12.79 -25.41
C PRO A 66 -15.21 -14.21 -25.97
N THR A 67 -13.97 -14.71 -25.98
CA THR A 67 -13.66 -16.06 -26.47
C THR A 67 -14.14 -17.15 -25.51
N VAL A 68 -14.12 -16.90 -24.20
CA VAL A 68 -14.71 -17.81 -23.20
C VAL A 68 -16.21 -18.01 -23.46
N VAL A 69 -16.93 -16.92 -23.76
CA VAL A 69 -18.36 -16.96 -24.08
C VAL A 69 -18.61 -17.68 -25.40
N ALA A 70 -17.76 -17.49 -26.39
CA ALA A 70 -17.84 -18.21 -27.66
C ALA A 70 -17.62 -19.74 -27.50
N ASP A 71 -16.72 -20.18 -26.60
CA ASP A 71 -16.42 -21.61 -26.39
C ASP A 71 -17.43 -22.32 -25.47
N LEU A 72 -17.80 -21.69 -24.35
CA LEU A 72 -18.70 -22.29 -23.34
C LEU A 72 -20.18 -21.99 -23.58
N GLY A 73 -20.50 -21.04 -24.46
CA GLY A 73 -21.84 -20.49 -24.62
C GLY A 73 -22.31 -19.69 -23.40
N GLY A 74 -23.59 -19.29 -23.41
CA GLY A 74 -24.22 -18.63 -22.25
C GLY A 74 -23.83 -17.16 -22.09
N ALA A 75 -23.99 -16.35 -23.14
CA ALA A 75 -23.76 -14.90 -23.10
C ALA A 75 -24.45 -14.18 -21.92
N GLY A 76 -25.60 -14.68 -21.45
CA GLY A 76 -26.29 -14.16 -20.27
C GLY A 76 -25.49 -14.27 -18.95
N HIS A 77 -24.45 -15.12 -18.90
CA HIS A 77 -23.56 -15.28 -17.75
C HIS A 77 -22.17 -14.65 -17.95
N GLN A 78 -21.93 -13.93 -19.05
CA GLN A 78 -20.64 -13.28 -19.31
C GLN A 78 -20.23 -12.31 -18.19
N SER A 79 -21.17 -11.47 -17.75
CA SER A 79 -20.95 -10.50 -16.67
C SER A 79 -20.60 -11.17 -15.34
N TRP A 80 -21.07 -12.41 -15.14
CA TRP A 80 -20.86 -13.17 -13.90
C TRP A 80 -19.43 -13.66 -13.72
N VAL A 81 -18.68 -13.92 -14.79
CA VAL A 81 -17.28 -14.37 -14.71
C VAL A 81 -16.40 -13.33 -14.01
N VAL A 82 -16.66 -12.05 -14.29
CA VAL A 82 -15.96 -10.92 -13.65
C VAL A 82 -16.63 -10.58 -12.31
N THR A 83 -17.95 -10.51 -12.29
CA THR A 83 -18.70 -10.09 -11.09
C THR A 83 -18.53 -11.06 -9.92
N SER A 84 -18.55 -12.37 -10.14
CA SER A 84 -18.43 -13.36 -9.05
C SER A 84 -17.07 -13.30 -8.37
N TYR A 85 -16.00 -13.10 -9.16
CA TYR A 85 -14.65 -12.89 -8.64
C TYR A 85 -14.57 -11.60 -7.83
N LEU A 86 -15.06 -10.47 -8.37
CA LEU A 86 -15.01 -9.18 -7.68
C LEU A 86 -15.82 -9.20 -6.38
N LEU A 87 -17.00 -9.83 -6.40
CA LEU A 87 -17.87 -10.01 -5.25
C LEU A 87 -17.16 -10.79 -4.14
N ALA A 88 -16.64 -11.97 -4.49
CA ALA A 88 -15.94 -12.84 -3.56
C ALA A 88 -14.64 -12.20 -3.05
N SER A 89 -13.91 -11.49 -3.91
CA SER A 89 -12.72 -10.71 -3.56
C SER A 89 -13.05 -9.60 -2.57
N THR A 90 -14.12 -8.85 -2.81
CA THR A 90 -14.57 -7.77 -1.91
C THR A 90 -14.94 -8.30 -0.53
N ILE A 91 -15.69 -9.41 -0.47
CA ILE A 91 -16.02 -10.09 0.79
C ILE A 91 -14.75 -10.55 1.50
N ALA A 92 -13.85 -11.23 0.78
CA ALA A 92 -12.62 -11.75 1.36
C ALA A 92 -11.70 -10.64 1.87
N THR A 93 -11.56 -9.53 1.14
CA THR A 93 -10.79 -8.36 1.56
C THR A 93 -11.27 -7.83 2.91
N ALA A 94 -12.59 -7.73 3.12
CA ALA A 94 -13.15 -7.24 4.38
C ALA A 94 -12.86 -8.19 5.57
N ILE A 95 -12.93 -9.51 5.34
CA ILE A 95 -12.74 -10.52 6.39
C ILE A 95 -11.25 -10.74 6.72
N VAL A 96 -10.41 -10.78 5.68
CA VAL A 96 -9.01 -11.21 5.78
C VAL A 96 -8.11 -10.19 6.46
N GLY A 97 -8.45 -8.90 6.38
CA GLY A 97 -7.71 -7.82 7.03
C GLY A 97 -7.45 -8.07 8.52
N LYS A 98 -8.50 -8.50 9.26
CA LYS A 98 -8.43 -8.74 10.72
C LYS A 98 -8.17 -10.22 11.07
N LEU A 99 -8.51 -11.19 10.18
CA LEU A 99 -8.08 -12.59 10.33
C LEU A 99 -6.54 -12.74 10.29
N GLY A 100 -5.87 -11.93 9.46
CA GLY A 100 -4.41 -11.83 9.40
C GLY A 100 -3.78 -11.47 10.75
N ASP A 101 -4.48 -10.65 11.54
CA ASP A 101 -4.02 -10.21 12.86
C ASP A 101 -4.19 -11.28 13.94
N LEU A 102 -5.20 -12.17 13.81
CA LEU A 102 -5.46 -13.27 14.75
C LEU A 102 -4.64 -14.53 14.49
N PHE A 103 -4.68 -15.02 13.25
CA PHE A 103 -4.12 -16.32 12.88
C PHE A 103 -2.67 -16.21 12.36
N GLY A 104 -2.14 -14.98 12.29
CA GLY A 104 -0.85 -14.66 11.74
C GLY A 104 -0.90 -14.51 10.23
N ARG A 105 -0.34 -13.40 9.73
CA ARG A 105 -0.39 -13.02 8.31
C ARG A 105 0.28 -14.05 7.39
N LYS A 106 1.28 -14.80 7.88
CA LYS A 106 1.90 -15.92 7.14
C LYS A 106 0.89 -17.00 6.76
N MET A 107 0.10 -17.46 7.74
CA MET A 107 -0.87 -18.55 7.53
C MET A 107 -1.97 -18.09 6.58
N ILE A 108 -2.48 -16.88 6.80
CA ILE A 108 -3.54 -16.30 5.97
C ILE A 108 -3.07 -16.08 4.52
N PHE A 109 -1.83 -15.62 4.31
CA PHE A 109 -1.26 -15.49 2.97
C PHE A 109 -1.13 -16.85 2.27
N GLY A 110 -0.67 -17.88 2.97
CA GLY A 110 -0.59 -19.25 2.43
C GLY A 110 -1.96 -19.83 2.06
N VAL A 111 -2.96 -19.66 2.93
CA VAL A 111 -4.34 -20.09 2.66
C VAL A 111 -4.94 -19.33 1.48
N ALA A 112 -4.70 -18.02 1.38
CA ALA A 112 -5.15 -17.21 0.27
C ALA A 112 -4.60 -17.71 -1.08
N ILE A 113 -3.30 -18.06 -1.14
CA ILE A 113 -2.69 -18.67 -2.33
C ILE A 113 -3.35 -20.01 -2.67
N LEU A 114 -3.63 -20.85 -1.66
CA LEU A 114 -4.27 -22.16 -1.90
C LEU A 114 -5.68 -22.01 -2.49
N PHE A 115 -6.50 -21.11 -1.95
CA PHE A 115 -7.83 -20.80 -2.50
C PHE A 115 -7.72 -20.26 -3.93
N PHE A 116 -6.77 -19.38 -4.19
CA PHE A 116 -6.52 -18.82 -5.52
C PHE A 116 -6.07 -19.89 -6.52
N LEU A 117 -5.16 -20.77 -6.12
CA LEU A 117 -4.69 -21.89 -6.94
C LEU A 117 -5.79 -22.90 -7.23
N ALA A 118 -6.57 -23.29 -6.22
CA ALA A 118 -7.69 -24.20 -6.38
C ALA A 118 -8.74 -23.62 -7.34
N GLY A 119 -9.08 -22.33 -7.17
CA GLY A 119 -9.95 -21.62 -8.09
C GLY A 119 -9.39 -21.55 -9.51
N SER A 120 -8.09 -21.30 -9.67
CA SER A 120 -7.42 -21.26 -10.98
C SER A 120 -7.48 -22.63 -11.68
N VAL A 121 -7.18 -23.72 -10.98
CA VAL A 121 -7.27 -25.08 -11.53
C VAL A 121 -8.70 -25.40 -11.95
N LEU A 122 -9.69 -25.08 -11.11
CA LEU A 122 -11.11 -25.31 -11.40
C LEU A 122 -11.58 -24.49 -12.61
N CYS A 123 -11.13 -23.24 -12.76
CA CYS A 123 -11.41 -22.42 -13.95
C CYS A 123 -10.78 -23.02 -15.22
N GLY A 124 -9.55 -23.53 -15.12
CA GLY A 124 -8.84 -24.15 -16.25
C GLY A 124 -9.48 -25.44 -16.77
N ILE A 125 -10.19 -26.19 -15.91
CA ILE A 125 -10.92 -27.41 -16.28
C ILE A 125 -12.43 -27.18 -16.48
N ALA A 126 -12.91 -25.94 -16.34
CA ALA A 126 -14.34 -25.65 -16.40
C ALA A 126 -14.93 -26.06 -17.75
N SER A 127 -16.01 -26.85 -17.71
CA SER A 127 -16.74 -27.35 -18.89
C SER A 127 -18.04 -26.59 -19.16
N THR A 128 -18.52 -25.81 -18.19
CA THR A 128 -19.74 -24.99 -18.31
C THR A 128 -19.50 -23.59 -17.74
N MET A 129 -20.27 -22.61 -18.21
CA MET A 129 -20.19 -21.24 -17.73
C MET A 129 -20.51 -21.14 -16.22
N GLU A 130 -21.47 -21.93 -15.71
CA GLU A 130 -21.79 -21.98 -14.28
C GLU A 130 -20.61 -22.48 -13.43
N MET A 131 -19.94 -23.55 -13.88
CA MET A 131 -18.75 -24.07 -13.23
C MET A 131 -17.64 -23.02 -13.22
N LEU A 132 -17.45 -22.30 -14.33
CA LEU A 132 -16.48 -21.20 -14.41
C LEU A 132 -16.82 -20.08 -13.42
N VAL A 133 -18.08 -19.65 -13.36
CA VAL A 133 -18.54 -18.59 -12.44
C VAL A 133 -18.35 -18.99 -10.97
N ALA A 134 -18.67 -20.23 -10.60
CA ALA A 134 -18.45 -20.75 -9.25
C ALA A 134 -16.95 -20.85 -8.91
N SER A 135 -16.14 -21.30 -9.86
CA SER A 135 -14.69 -21.39 -9.72
C SER A 135 -14.05 -20.01 -9.58
N ARG A 136 -14.56 -19.01 -10.31
CA ARG A 136 -14.17 -17.59 -10.22
C ARG A 136 -14.52 -16.99 -8.87
N ALA A 137 -15.65 -17.35 -8.28
CA ALA A 137 -15.97 -16.94 -6.92
C ALA A 137 -14.93 -17.48 -5.92
N LEU A 138 -14.61 -18.78 -5.99
CA LEU A 138 -13.59 -19.39 -5.13
C LEU A 138 -12.21 -18.72 -5.33
N GLN A 139 -11.83 -18.47 -6.58
CA GLN A 139 -10.60 -17.79 -6.94
C GLN A 139 -10.57 -16.34 -6.42
N GLY A 140 -11.71 -15.64 -6.48
CA GLY A 140 -11.90 -14.29 -5.96
C GLY A 140 -11.64 -14.19 -4.47
N ILE A 141 -12.09 -15.19 -3.68
CA ILE A 141 -11.78 -15.27 -2.24
C ILE A 141 -10.26 -15.24 -2.03
N GLY A 142 -9.53 -16.08 -2.77
CA GLY A 142 -8.07 -16.12 -2.71
C GLY A 142 -7.42 -14.82 -3.18
N GLY A 143 -7.91 -14.23 -4.27
CA GLY A 143 -7.36 -12.99 -4.85
C GLY A 143 -7.51 -11.77 -3.94
N GLY A 144 -8.70 -11.57 -3.36
CA GLY A 144 -8.96 -10.49 -2.42
C GLY A 144 -8.18 -10.65 -1.11
N ALA A 145 -8.07 -11.88 -0.62
CA ALA A 145 -7.26 -12.22 0.55
C ALA A 145 -5.75 -11.98 0.32
N LEU A 146 -5.26 -12.36 -0.86
CA LEU A 146 -3.87 -12.18 -1.31
C LEU A 146 -3.49 -10.70 -1.33
N MET A 147 -4.30 -9.86 -1.99
CA MET A 147 -4.07 -8.42 -2.12
C MET A 147 -3.92 -7.72 -0.76
N VAL A 148 -4.85 -8.01 0.17
CA VAL A 148 -4.85 -7.41 1.51
C VAL A 148 -3.69 -7.91 2.36
N THR A 149 -3.46 -9.23 2.35
CA THR A 149 -2.41 -9.81 3.20
C THR A 149 -1.01 -9.47 2.68
N ALA A 150 -0.85 -9.32 1.37
CA ALA A 150 0.40 -8.91 0.74
C ALA A 150 0.84 -7.52 1.19
N THR A 151 -0.05 -6.53 1.06
CA THR A 151 0.25 -5.14 1.45
C THR A 151 0.59 -5.03 2.94
N ALA A 152 -0.10 -5.81 3.78
CA ALA A 152 0.19 -5.84 5.20
C ALA A 152 1.50 -6.55 5.58
N LEU A 153 1.82 -7.69 4.96
CA LEU A 153 3.10 -8.40 5.16
C LEU A 153 4.31 -7.54 4.80
N ILE A 154 4.18 -6.71 3.76
CA ILE A 154 5.22 -5.74 3.38
C ILE A 154 5.42 -4.71 4.49
N GLY A 155 4.33 -4.22 5.09
CA GLY A 155 4.40 -3.35 6.26
C GLY A 155 5.18 -3.97 7.42
N GLU A 156 4.95 -5.25 7.72
CA GLU A 156 5.61 -5.92 8.86
C GLU A 156 7.08 -6.28 8.59
N VAL A 157 7.41 -6.70 7.38
CA VAL A 157 8.74 -7.24 7.05
C VAL A 157 9.72 -6.13 6.65
N ILE A 158 9.23 -4.98 6.19
CA ILE A 158 10.06 -3.91 5.64
C ILE A 158 10.20 -2.75 6.64
N PRO A 159 11.43 -2.42 7.08
CA PRO A 159 11.71 -1.27 7.92
C PRO A 159 11.21 0.02 7.27
N LEU A 160 10.65 0.92 8.09
CA LEU A 160 10.07 2.20 7.67
C LEU A 160 10.97 2.96 6.67
N ARG A 161 12.28 3.04 6.94
CA ARG A 161 13.26 3.73 6.09
C ARG A 161 13.36 3.24 4.64
N ASP A 162 13.00 1.98 4.39
CA ASP A 162 13.10 1.39 3.05
C ASP A 162 11.72 1.31 2.38
N ARG A 163 10.61 1.56 3.11
CA ARG A 163 9.24 1.34 2.62
C ARG A 163 8.92 2.15 1.38
N GLY A 164 9.39 3.40 1.26
CA GLY A 164 9.25 4.20 0.04
C GLY A 164 9.75 3.46 -1.21
N ARG A 165 10.95 2.89 -1.18
CA ARG A 165 11.48 2.13 -2.32
C ARG A 165 10.65 0.89 -2.66
N TYR A 166 10.24 0.12 -1.66
CA TYR A 166 9.49 -1.12 -1.87
C TYR A 166 8.03 -0.88 -2.28
N GLN A 167 7.41 0.20 -1.78
CA GLN A 167 6.07 0.59 -2.19
C GLN A 167 6.05 1.22 -3.60
N GLY A 168 7.14 1.87 -4.02
CA GLY A 168 7.32 2.33 -5.39
C GLY A 168 7.41 1.14 -6.35
N ALA A 169 8.06 0.06 -5.92
CA ALA A 169 8.06 -1.21 -6.65
C ALA A 169 6.67 -1.86 -6.70
N LEU A 170 5.83 -1.74 -5.66
CA LEU A 170 4.42 -2.18 -5.73
C LEU A 170 3.61 -1.38 -6.75
N GLY A 171 3.76 -0.06 -6.79
CA GLY A 171 3.14 0.79 -7.82
C GLY A 171 3.61 0.43 -9.22
N ALA A 172 4.91 0.14 -9.39
CA ALA A 172 5.47 -0.32 -10.66
C ALA A 172 4.90 -1.68 -11.07
N VAL A 173 4.76 -2.62 -10.13
CA VAL A 173 4.13 -3.93 -10.37
C VAL A 173 2.69 -3.74 -10.81
N PHE A 174 1.91 -2.88 -10.15
CA PHE A 174 0.54 -2.59 -10.57
C PHE A 174 0.47 -2.03 -11.99
N GLY A 175 1.38 -1.11 -12.33
CA GLY A 175 1.52 -0.60 -13.71
C GLY A 175 1.88 -1.68 -14.72
N VAL A 176 2.85 -2.52 -14.40
CA VAL A 176 3.29 -3.65 -15.24
C VAL A 176 2.16 -4.66 -15.43
N THR A 177 1.43 -5.02 -14.37
CA THR A 177 0.28 -5.93 -14.46
C THR A 177 -0.79 -5.39 -15.41
N THR A 178 -1.08 -4.09 -15.34
CA THR A 178 -2.13 -3.46 -16.15
C THR A 178 -1.79 -3.52 -17.65
N VAL A 179 -0.50 -3.58 -18.00
CA VAL A 179 0.00 -3.75 -19.38
C VAL A 179 0.11 -5.23 -19.78
N ILE A 180 0.77 -6.03 -18.95
CA ILE A 180 1.08 -7.44 -19.25
C ILE A 180 -0.19 -8.30 -19.26
N GLY A 181 -1.16 -7.97 -18.42
CA GLY A 181 -2.42 -8.71 -18.30
C GLY A 181 -3.18 -8.84 -19.62
N PRO A 182 -3.61 -7.72 -20.24
CA PRO A 182 -4.29 -7.76 -21.52
C PRO A 182 -3.46 -8.40 -22.64
N LEU A 183 -2.14 -8.19 -22.64
CA LEU A 183 -1.24 -8.77 -23.64
C LEU A 183 -1.14 -10.30 -23.51
N LEU A 184 -0.94 -10.81 -22.30
CA LEU A 184 -0.90 -12.26 -22.06
C LEU A 184 -2.26 -12.91 -22.30
N GLY A 185 -3.35 -12.27 -21.86
CA GLY A 185 -4.70 -12.77 -22.10
C GLY A 185 -5.04 -12.81 -23.58
N GLY A 186 -4.67 -11.78 -24.33
CA GLY A 186 -4.75 -11.78 -25.78
C GLY A 186 -3.92 -12.90 -26.42
N TYR A 187 -2.65 -13.01 -26.05
CA TYR A 187 -1.74 -14.02 -26.59
C TYR A 187 -2.24 -15.45 -26.33
N PHE A 188 -2.73 -15.75 -25.13
CA PHE A 188 -3.29 -17.06 -24.80
C PHE A 188 -4.59 -17.36 -25.56
N THR A 189 -5.38 -16.32 -25.82
CA THR A 189 -6.63 -16.46 -26.55
C THR A 189 -6.39 -16.66 -28.05
N ASP A 190 -5.40 -15.97 -28.62
CA ASP A 190 -5.11 -15.98 -30.05
C ASP A 190 -4.27 -17.21 -30.48
N HIS A 191 -3.29 -17.64 -29.66
CA HIS A 191 -2.34 -18.69 -30.03
C HIS A 191 -2.48 -20.01 -29.26
N LEU A 192 -3.18 -19.98 -28.13
CA LEU A 192 -3.36 -21.14 -27.25
C LEU A 192 -4.86 -21.36 -27.04
N THR A 193 -5.26 -21.74 -25.82
CA THR A 193 -6.66 -21.82 -25.40
C THR A 193 -6.86 -20.80 -24.29
N TRP A 194 -8.04 -20.18 -24.20
CA TRP A 194 -8.41 -19.28 -23.09
C TRP A 194 -8.14 -19.91 -21.70
N ARG A 195 -8.18 -21.24 -21.58
CA ARG A 195 -7.83 -21.98 -20.35
C ARG A 195 -6.43 -21.68 -19.82
N TRP A 196 -5.48 -21.32 -20.69
CA TRP A 196 -4.12 -20.93 -20.30
C TRP A 196 -4.08 -19.63 -19.47
N ALA A 197 -5.11 -18.79 -19.57
CA ALA A 197 -5.33 -17.67 -18.66
C ALA A 197 -5.31 -18.10 -17.19
N PHE A 198 -5.77 -19.32 -16.90
CA PHE A 198 -5.84 -19.86 -15.55
C PHE A 198 -4.67 -20.81 -15.26
N TRP A 199 -4.20 -21.57 -16.25
CA TRP A 199 -3.07 -22.49 -16.05
C TRP A 199 -1.76 -21.78 -15.74
N ILE A 200 -1.51 -20.58 -16.28
CA ILE A 200 -0.30 -19.80 -15.95
C ILE A 200 -0.20 -19.47 -14.45
N ASN A 201 -1.35 -19.32 -13.78
CA ASN A 201 -1.38 -18.97 -12.38
C ASN A 201 -0.88 -20.11 -11.47
N VAL A 202 -1.03 -21.36 -11.92
CA VAL A 202 -0.72 -22.56 -11.14
C VAL A 202 0.77 -22.70 -10.82
N PRO A 203 1.68 -22.77 -11.81
CA PRO A 203 3.11 -22.92 -11.53
C PRO A 203 3.66 -21.73 -10.75
N ILE A 204 3.22 -20.51 -11.08
CA ILE A 204 3.66 -19.29 -10.40
C ILE A 204 3.18 -19.29 -8.95
N GLY A 205 1.90 -19.58 -8.70
CA GLY A 205 1.35 -19.63 -7.35
C GLY A 205 1.97 -20.74 -6.49
N ILE A 206 2.35 -21.89 -7.06
CA ILE A 206 3.11 -22.93 -6.35
C ILE A 206 4.48 -22.39 -5.91
N VAL A 207 5.21 -21.72 -6.80
CA VAL A 207 6.50 -21.10 -6.46
C VAL A 207 6.31 -20.06 -5.36
N VAL A 208 5.31 -19.19 -5.48
CA VAL A 208 5.01 -18.18 -4.46
C VAL A 208 4.67 -18.83 -3.12
N LEU A 209 3.88 -19.90 -3.11
CA LEU A 209 3.53 -20.64 -1.89
C LEU A 209 4.77 -21.24 -1.23
N ILE A 210 5.64 -21.91 -2.00
CA ILE A 210 6.87 -22.51 -1.48
C ILE A 210 7.77 -21.44 -0.87
N VAL A 211 8.00 -20.33 -1.60
CA VAL A 211 8.86 -19.24 -1.13
C VAL A 211 8.24 -18.55 0.08
N ALA A 212 6.93 -18.31 0.09
CA ALA A 212 6.22 -17.71 1.21
C ALA A 212 6.32 -18.56 2.48
N LEU A 213 6.09 -19.87 2.37
CA LEU A 213 6.18 -20.81 3.49
C LEU A 213 7.61 -20.93 4.02
N ALA A 214 8.61 -20.92 3.15
CA ALA A 214 10.03 -21.04 3.53
C ALA A 214 10.60 -19.75 4.14
N THR A 215 10.21 -18.58 3.60
CA THR A 215 10.91 -17.33 3.91
C THR A 215 10.18 -16.42 4.88
N ILE A 216 8.84 -16.37 4.86
CA ILE A 216 8.08 -15.47 5.73
C ILE A 216 8.23 -15.94 7.19
N PRO A 217 8.75 -15.10 8.09
CA PRO A 217 8.80 -15.42 9.52
C PRO A 217 7.38 -15.43 10.10
N ALA A 218 7.11 -16.37 11.01
CA ALA A 218 5.87 -16.37 11.78
C ALA A 218 5.99 -15.29 12.87
N LEU A 219 5.66 -14.05 12.53
CA LEU A 219 5.59 -12.95 13.49
C LEU A 219 4.32 -13.14 14.32
N SER A 220 4.46 -13.62 15.55
CA SER A 220 3.36 -13.73 16.50
C SER A 220 3.20 -12.40 17.22
N ARG A 221 2.12 -11.66 16.96
CA ARG A 221 1.83 -10.43 17.73
C ARG A 221 1.17 -10.83 19.05
N ARG A 222 1.72 -10.33 20.17
CA ARG A 222 1.14 -10.48 21.51
C ARG A 222 0.09 -9.38 21.72
N GLY A 223 -1.17 -9.72 21.49
CA GLY A 223 -2.34 -8.90 21.82
C GLY A 223 -3.59 -9.61 21.30
N LYS A 224 -4.68 -9.65 22.06
CA LYS A 224 -5.98 -10.18 21.59
C LYS A 224 -6.73 -9.01 20.94
N PRO A 225 -6.77 -8.85 19.61
CA PRO A 225 -7.56 -7.80 18.99
C PRO A 225 -9.05 -8.10 19.23
N VAL A 226 -9.84 -7.09 19.61
CA VAL A 226 -11.29 -7.26 19.75
C VAL A 226 -11.92 -7.09 18.38
N ILE A 227 -12.44 -8.17 17.80
CA ILE A 227 -12.96 -8.15 16.43
C ILE A 227 -14.44 -7.77 16.42
N ASP A 228 -14.78 -6.78 15.61
CA ASP A 228 -16.15 -6.50 15.22
C ASP A 228 -16.58 -7.42 14.06
N TYR A 229 -16.92 -8.66 14.40
CA TYR A 229 -17.41 -9.65 13.43
C TYR A 229 -18.72 -9.20 12.79
N ALA A 230 -19.56 -8.49 13.56
CA ALA A 230 -20.84 -8.02 13.09
C ALA A 230 -20.64 -6.93 12.02
N GLY A 231 -19.75 -5.96 12.26
CA GLY A 231 -19.40 -4.92 11.30
C GLY A 231 -18.88 -5.49 9.97
N ILE A 232 -17.92 -6.42 10.04
CA ILE A 232 -17.34 -7.07 8.85
C ILE A 232 -18.38 -7.84 8.03
N VAL A 233 -19.24 -8.63 8.69
CA VAL A 233 -20.27 -9.41 7.99
C VAL A 233 -21.31 -8.48 7.38
N LEU A 234 -21.73 -7.43 8.08
CA LEU A 234 -22.74 -6.51 7.59
C LEU A 234 -22.25 -5.66 6.41
N ILE A 235 -21.01 -5.18 6.44
CA ILE A 235 -20.45 -4.44 5.30
C ILE A 235 -20.23 -5.35 4.09
N GLY A 236 -19.78 -6.58 4.32
CA GLY A 236 -19.64 -7.60 3.27
C GLY A 236 -20.99 -7.92 2.62
N LEU A 237 -22.02 -8.19 3.43
CA LEU A 237 -23.38 -8.46 2.95
C LEU A 237 -23.98 -7.25 2.25
N GLY A 238 -23.82 -6.04 2.81
CA GLY A 238 -24.32 -4.80 2.24
C GLY A 238 -23.71 -4.50 0.87
N ALA A 239 -22.38 -4.51 0.78
CA ALA A 239 -21.66 -4.30 -0.48
C ALA A 239 -21.98 -5.40 -1.50
N SER A 240 -22.13 -6.64 -1.04
CA SER A 240 -22.44 -7.78 -1.91
C SER A 240 -23.86 -7.71 -2.48
N ALA A 241 -24.85 -7.46 -1.62
CA ALA A 241 -26.24 -7.30 -2.04
C ALA A 241 -26.39 -6.13 -3.01
N LEU A 242 -25.67 -5.02 -2.78
CA LEU A 242 -25.70 -3.86 -3.67
C LEU A 242 -25.06 -4.16 -5.02
N THR A 243 -23.88 -4.81 -5.02
CA THR A 243 -23.20 -5.25 -6.25
C THR A 243 -24.09 -6.21 -7.06
N LEU A 244 -24.73 -7.16 -6.37
CA LEU A 244 -25.64 -8.14 -6.96
C LEU A 244 -26.88 -7.44 -7.55
N ALA A 245 -27.49 -6.50 -6.82
CA ALA A 245 -28.63 -5.72 -7.29
C ALA A 245 -28.29 -4.97 -8.59
N THR A 246 -27.12 -4.33 -8.65
CA THR A 246 -26.68 -3.59 -9.84
C THR A 246 -26.28 -4.50 -11.01
N SER A 247 -25.84 -5.72 -10.72
CA SER A 247 -25.46 -6.70 -11.75
C SER A 247 -26.69 -7.39 -12.36
N TRP A 248 -27.66 -7.75 -11.52
CA TRP A 248 -28.88 -8.45 -11.92
C TRP A 248 -29.96 -7.53 -12.46
N GLY A 249 -29.97 -6.28 -12.00
CA GLY A 249 -30.93 -5.26 -12.43
C GLY A 249 -30.79 -4.98 -13.92
N GLY A 250 -31.86 -5.22 -14.67
CA GLY A 250 -31.93 -4.98 -16.10
C GLY A 250 -31.28 -6.06 -16.96
N SER A 251 -30.69 -7.11 -16.39
CA SER A 251 -30.15 -8.24 -17.15
C SER A 251 -30.99 -9.50 -16.90
N THR A 252 -30.86 -10.10 -15.71
CA THR A 252 -31.57 -11.31 -15.30
C THR A 252 -32.96 -11.00 -14.74
N TYR A 253 -33.09 -9.88 -14.03
CA TYR A 253 -34.35 -9.44 -13.44
C TYR A 253 -34.65 -7.99 -13.83
N ALA A 254 -35.90 -7.69 -14.13
CA ALA A 254 -36.33 -6.30 -14.32
C ALA A 254 -35.98 -5.46 -13.07
N TRP A 255 -35.65 -4.18 -13.27
CA TRP A 255 -35.36 -3.25 -12.17
C TRP A 255 -36.51 -3.13 -11.15
N SER A 256 -37.75 -3.38 -11.59
CA SER A 256 -38.95 -3.41 -10.75
C SER A 256 -39.20 -4.75 -10.04
N SER A 257 -38.35 -5.76 -10.25
CA SER A 257 -38.51 -7.08 -9.64
C SER A 257 -38.42 -6.99 -8.11
N PRO A 258 -39.30 -7.69 -7.36
CA PRO A 258 -39.21 -7.79 -5.91
C PRO A 258 -37.83 -8.28 -5.42
N MET A 259 -37.12 -9.08 -6.22
CA MET A 259 -35.77 -9.55 -5.89
C MET A 259 -34.75 -8.40 -5.90
N ILE A 260 -34.77 -7.55 -6.93
CA ILE A 260 -33.84 -6.41 -7.06
C ILE A 260 -34.14 -5.36 -5.99
N ILE A 261 -35.42 -5.05 -5.79
CA ILE A 261 -35.85 -4.13 -4.74
C ILE A 261 -35.47 -4.71 -3.37
N GLY A 262 -35.67 -6.02 -3.16
CA GLY A 262 -35.25 -6.73 -1.95
C GLY A 262 -33.74 -6.68 -1.69
N LEU A 263 -32.91 -6.77 -2.74
CA LEU A 263 -31.46 -6.63 -2.62
C LEU A 263 -31.03 -5.19 -2.31
N PHE A 264 -31.67 -4.18 -2.92
CA PHE A 264 -31.41 -2.77 -2.60
C PHE A 264 -31.83 -2.43 -1.16
N VAL A 265 -33.02 -2.85 -0.76
CA VAL A 265 -33.53 -2.66 0.61
C VAL A 265 -32.67 -3.44 1.61
N GLY A 266 -32.35 -4.70 1.31
CA GLY A 266 -31.48 -5.54 2.14
C GLY A 266 -30.08 -4.96 2.30
N SER A 267 -29.50 -4.41 1.23
CA SER A 267 -28.23 -3.69 1.28
C SER A 267 -28.33 -2.42 2.15
N ALA A 268 -29.36 -1.59 1.93
CA ALA A 268 -29.57 -0.38 2.72
C ALA A 268 -29.75 -0.70 4.21
N VAL A 269 -30.50 -1.76 4.54
CA VAL A 269 -30.67 -2.24 5.91
C VAL A 269 -29.34 -2.77 6.46
N ALA A 270 -28.61 -3.60 5.73
CA ALA A 270 -27.32 -4.14 6.17
C ALA A 270 -26.30 -3.01 6.43
N LEU A 271 -26.23 -2.00 5.56
CA LEU A 271 -25.39 -0.82 5.74
C LEU A 271 -25.86 0.07 6.91
N ALA A 272 -27.17 0.24 7.11
CA ALA A 272 -27.70 0.98 8.26
C ALA A 272 -27.40 0.28 9.60
N VAL A 273 -27.54 -1.05 9.63
CA VAL A 273 -27.17 -1.86 10.79
C VAL A 273 -25.65 -1.85 10.99
N PHE A 274 -24.85 -1.91 9.91
CA PHE A 274 -23.40 -1.75 9.94
C PHE A 274 -23.03 -0.44 10.64
N VAL A 275 -23.57 0.69 10.19
CA VAL A 275 -23.32 2.00 10.82
C VAL A 275 -23.66 1.97 12.31
N ARG A 276 -24.78 1.35 12.70
CA ARG A 276 -25.20 1.26 14.11
C ARG A 276 -24.30 0.37 14.97
N VAL A 277 -23.78 -0.72 14.41
CA VAL A 277 -22.83 -1.63 15.06
C VAL A 277 -21.47 -0.93 15.21
N GLU A 278 -21.02 -0.28 14.15
CA GLU A 278 -19.73 0.42 14.08
C GLU A 278 -19.65 1.59 15.08
N LEU A 279 -20.77 2.29 15.31
CA LEU A 279 -20.86 3.34 16.35
C LEU A 279 -20.69 2.80 17.77
N ARG A 280 -20.87 1.49 17.99
CA ARG A 280 -20.80 0.84 19.31
C ARG A 280 -19.59 -0.06 19.47
N ALA A 281 -18.88 -0.36 18.40
CA ALA A 281 -17.72 -1.24 18.40
C ALA A 281 -16.52 -0.58 19.11
N THR A 282 -15.81 -1.37 19.93
CA THR A 282 -14.62 -0.92 20.64
C THR A 282 -13.44 -0.66 19.70
N GLU A 283 -13.32 -1.47 18.64
CA GLU A 283 -12.35 -1.31 17.55
C GLU A 283 -13.06 -1.38 16.19
N PRO A 284 -13.66 -0.26 15.73
CA PRO A 284 -14.36 -0.19 14.45
C PRO A 284 -13.40 -0.45 13.27
N VAL A 285 -13.88 -1.20 12.28
CA VAL A 285 -13.24 -1.45 10.98
C VAL A 285 -13.05 -0.15 10.18
N LEU A 286 -14.03 0.75 10.24
CA LEU A 286 -14.03 2.06 9.61
C LEU A 286 -14.68 3.08 10.58
N PRO A 287 -13.89 3.74 11.44
CA PRO A 287 -14.39 4.69 12.41
C PRO A 287 -15.21 5.78 11.73
N ILE A 288 -16.51 5.83 12.02
CA ILE A 288 -17.44 6.81 11.42
C ILE A 288 -17.00 8.25 11.69
N ARG A 289 -16.25 8.47 12.78
CA ARG A 289 -15.60 9.76 13.08
C ARG A 289 -14.74 10.29 11.92
N LEU A 290 -14.17 9.43 11.07
CA LEU A 290 -13.37 9.86 9.92
C LEU A 290 -14.24 10.59 8.88
N PHE A 291 -15.49 10.17 8.70
CA PHE A 291 -16.43 10.84 7.79
C PHE A 291 -16.91 12.20 8.29
N ALA A 292 -16.69 12.53 9.57
CA ALA A 292 -16.90 13.89 10.07
C ALA A 292 -15.93 14.89 9.42
N SER A 293 -14.78 14.43 8.93
CA SER A 293 -13.88 15.23 8.10
C SER A 293 -14.44 15.31 6.67
N PRO A 294 -14.78 16.52 6.17
CA PRO A 294 -15.25 16.68 4.79
C PRO A 294 -14.20 16.22 3.77
N VAL A 295 -12.92 16.34 4.09
CA VAL A 295 -11.80 15.92 3.22
C VAL A 295 -11.82 14.41 3.02
N PHE A 296 -11.95 13.64 4.11
CA PHE A 296 -11.99 12.18 4.04
C PHE A 296 -13.20 11.70 3.24
N THR A 297 -14.38 12.24 3.51
CA THR A 297 -15.63 11.89 2.80
C THR A 297 -15.51 12.17 1.30
N VAL A 298 -15.00 13.34 0.91
CA VAL A 298 -14.75 13.67 -0.51
C VAL A 298 -13.75 12.69 -1.13
N CYS A 299 -12.67 12.34 -0.44
CA CYS A 299 -11.69 11.38 -0.94
C CYS A 299 -12.29 9.98 -1.14
N CYS A 300 -13.16 9.50 -0.26
CA CYS A 300 -13.87 8.24 -0.43
C CYS A 300 -14.80 8.25 -1.64
N VAL A 301 -15.58 9.31 -1.83
CA VAL A 301 -16.49 9.45 -3.00
C VAL A 301 -15.70 9.51 -4.30
N LEU A 302 -14.63 10.31 -4.36
CA LEU A 302 -13.78 10.39 -5.53
C LEU A 302 -13.09 9.05 -5.82
N SER A 303 -12.67 8.32 -4.79
CA SER A 303 -12.05 7.00 -4.95
C SER A 303 -13.02 5.98 -5.52
N PHE A 304 -14.28 6.00 -5.09
CA PHE A 304 -15.35 5.21 -5.71
C PHE A 304 -15.50 5.54 -7.20
N ILE A 305 -15.55 6.82 -7.57
CA ILE A 305 -15.69 7.26 -8.97
C ILE A 305 -14.49 6.84 -9.82
N VAL A 306 -13.28 6.95 -9.28
CA VAL A 306 -12.04 6.48 -9.91
C VAL A 306 -12.10 4.97 -10.16
N GLY A 307 -12.51 4.18 -9.15
CA GLY A 307 -12.69 2.74 -9.31
C GLY A 307 -13.73 2.39 -10.38
N PHE A 308 -14.89 3.04 -10.31
CA PHE A 308 -15.99 2.90 -11.27
C PHE A 308 -15.53 3.14 -12.70
N ALA A 309 -14.82 4.24 -12.93
CA ALA A 309 -14.31 4.60 -14.24
C ALA A 309 -13.22 3.63 -14.73
N MET A 310 -12.28 3.30 -13.86
CA MET A 310 -11.14 2.44 -14.19
C MET A 310 -11.58 1.05 -14.63
N LEU A 311 -12.42 0.37 -13.84
CA LEU A 311 -12.82 -1.00 -14.16
C LEU A 311 -13.90 -1.04 -15.24
N GLY A 312 -14.80 -0.07 -15.29
CA GLY A 312 -15.78 0.05 -16.37
C GLY A 312 -15.11 0.19 -17.73
N ALA A 313 -14.13 1.09 -17.86
CA ALA A 313 -13.39 1.28 -19.10
C ALA A 313 -12.52 0.07 -19.47
N LEU A 314 -11.73 -0.47 -18.52
CA LEU A 314 -10.85 -1.62 -18.77
C LEU A 314 -11.58 -2.87 -19.25
N THR A 315 -12.84 -3.05 -18.82
CA THR A 315 -13.63 -4.23 -19.16
C THR A 315 -14.20 -4.15 -20.58
N PHE A 316 -14.70 -2.98 -21.00
CA PHE A 316 -15.49 -2.85 -22.23
C PHE A 316 -14.72 -2.27 -23.43
N LEU A 317 -13.57 -1.60 -23.21
CA LEU A 317 -12.71 -1.12 -24.28
C LEU A 317 -12.15 -2.24 -25.18
N PRO A 318 -11.63 -3.36 -24.64
CA PRO A 318 -11.20 -4.47 -25.47
C PRO A 318 -12.35 -5.07 -26.29
N THR A 319 -13.56 -5.13 -25.71
CA THR A 319 -14.77 -5.58 -26.40
C THR A 319 -15.11 -4.66 -27.58
N PHE A 320 -15.01 -3.33 -27.41
CA PHE A 320 -15.17 -2.38 -28.50
C PHE A 320 -14.19 -2.69 -29.64
N MET A 321 -12.90 -2.77 -29.34
CA MET A 321 -11.87 -2.99 -30.35
C MET A 321 -12.02 -4.33 -31.08
N GLN A 322 -12.38 -5.39 -30.36
CA GLN A 322 -12.54 -6.72 -30.98
C GLN A 322 -13.80 -6.80 -31.87
N PHE A 323 -14.94 -6.28 -31.41
CA PHE A 323 -16.19 -6.36 -32.18
C PHE A 323 -16.27 -5.29 -33.28
N VAL A 324 -15.79 -4.08 -33.01
CA VAL A 324 -15.90 -2.93 -33.92
C VAL A 324 -14.72 -2.86 -34.89
N ASP A 325 -13.48 -2.84 -34.38
CA ASP A 325 -12.28 -2.71 -35.23
C ASP A 325 -11.82 -4.05 -35.84
N GLY A 326 -12.35 -5.18 -35.35
CA GLY A 326 -11.97 -6.52 -35.80
C GLY A 326 -10.57 -6.96 -35.47
N VAL A 327 -9.95 -6.32 -34.49
CA VAL A 327 -8.61 -6.67 -34.05
C VAL A 327 -8.58 -7.89 -33.15
N SER A 328 -7.43 -8.57 -33.14
CA SER A 328 -7.22 -9.70 -32.25
C SER A 328 -7.24 -9.30 -30.77
N ALA A 329 -7.37 -10.28 -29.88
CA ALA A 329 -7.36 -10.02 -28.45
C ALA A 329 -6.00 -9.41 -28.02
N THR A 330 -4.89 -9.88 -28.60
CA THR A 330 -3.54 -9.33 -28.36
C THR A 330 -3.43 -7.87 -28.79
N GLU A 331 -3.92 -7.54 -29.98
CA GLU A 331 -3.85 -6.17 -30.50
C GLU A 331 -4.79 -5.23 -29.73
N SER A 332 -5.99 -5.67 -29.33
CA SER A 332 -6.87 -4.89 -28.46
C SER A 332 -6.20 -4.57 -27.12
N GLY A 333 -5.52 -5.54 -26.50
CA GLY A 333 -4.72 -5.32 -25.29
C GLY A 333 -3.61 -4.29 -25.51
N LEU A 334 -2.87 -4.40 -26.62
CA LEU A 334 -1.82 -3.45 -26.98
C LEU A 334 -2.37 -2.02 -27.21
N ARG A 335 -3.55 -1.90 -27.82
CA ARG A 335 -4.22 -0.62 -28.04
C ARG A 335 -4.74 0.04 -26.75
N THR A 336 -4.85 -0.70 -25.64
CA THR A 336 -5.17 -0.11 -24.32
C THR A 336 -3.96 0.51 -23.59
N LEU A 337 -2.74 0.27 -24.06
CA LEU A 337 -1.52 0.79 -23.42
C LEU A 337 -1.47 2.31 -23.25
N PRO A 338 -1.95 3.14 -24.19
CA PRO A 338 -1.97 4.59 -24.01
C PRO A 338 -2.71 5.03 -22.74
N MET A 339 -3.80 4.33 -22.37
CA MET A 339 -4.54 4.62 -21.13
C MET A 339 -3.67 4.33 -19.91
N VAL A 340 -2.98 3.19 -19.89
CA VAL A 340 -2.08 2.81 -18.79
C VAL A 340 -0.89 3.77 -18.72
N GLY A 341 -0.35 4.19 -19.86
CA GLY A 341 0.70 5.20 -19.95
C GLY A 341 0.25 6.53 -19.33
N GLY A 342 -0.92 7.03 -19.73
CA GLY A 342 -1.50 8.25 -19.17
C GLY A 342 -1.73 8.15 -17.66
N LEU A 343 -2.27 7.02 -17.20
CA LEU A 343 -2.48 6.71 -15.78
C LEU A 343 -1.17 6.77 -15.00
N LEU A 344 -0.14 6.04 -15.43
CA LEU A 344 1.13 5.93 -14.70
C LEU A 344 1.90 7.26 -14.70
N LEU A 345 2.00 7.91 -15.85
CA LEU A 345 2.72 9.18 -15.99
C LEU A 345 2.12 10.26 -15.08
N THR A 346 0.80 10.38 -15.07
CA THR A 346 0.13 11.39 -14.24
C THR A 346 0.00 10.98 -12.78
N SER A 347 -0.13 9.70 -12.45
CA SER A 347 -0.14 9.21 -11.06
C SER A 347 1.19 9.48 -10.36
N MET A 348 2.31 9.18 -11.02
CA MET A 348 3.65 9.47 -10.50
C MET A 348 3.93 10.99 -10.52
N GLY A 349 3.62 11.65 -11.63
CA GLY A 349 3.86 13.09 -11.78
C GLY A 349 3.06 13.94 -10.81
N SER A 350 1.78 13.62 -10.59
CA SER A 350 0.93 14.34 -9.63
C SER A 350 1.40 14.13 -8.20
N GLY A 351 1.77 12.91 -7.80
CA GLY A 351 2.36 12.65 -6.48
C GLY A 351 3.61 13.50 -6.20
N VAL A 352 4.56 13.55 -7.13
CA VAL A 352 5.80 14.36 -7.01
C VAL A 352 5.50 15.85 -7.00
N LEU A 353 4.56 16.31 -7.83
CA LEU A 353 4.25 17.73 -7.92
C LEU A 353 3.48 18.21 -6.70
N VAL A 354 2.59 17.39 -6.13
CA VAL A 354 1.92 17.67 -4.86
C VAL A 354 2.92 17.73 -3.71
N SER A 355 3.86 16.79 -3.61
CA SER A 355 4.86 16.79 -2.55
C SER A 355 5.80 17.99 -2.64
N ARG A 356 6.12 18.48 -3.86
CA ARG A 356 6.90 19.70 -4.07
C ARG A 356 6.13 21.01 -3.84
N THR A 357 4.88 21.08 -4.30
CA THR A 357 4.12 22.36 -4.30
C THR A 357 3.26 22.54 -3.06
N GLY A 358 2.98 21.48 -2.31
CA GLY A 358 2.05 21.50 -1.18
C GLY A 358 0.58 21.72 -1.59
N ARG A 359 0.25 21.71 -2.89
CA ARG A 359 -1.10 22.01 -3.41
C ARG A 359 -1.72 20.80 -4.09
N TYR A 360 -2.53 20.04 -3.37
CA TYR A 360 -3.18 18.85 -3.91
C TYR A 360 -4.52 19.09 -4.61
N LYS A 361 -5.30 20.13 -4.22
CA LYS A 361 -6.70 20.30 -4.65
C LYS A 361 -6.86 20.32 -6.18
N ILE A 362 -5.88 20.87 -6.89
CA ILE A 362 -5.96 21.04 -8.34
C ILE A 362 -5.97 19.70 -9.09
N PHE A 363 -5.33 18.66 -8.55
CA PHE A 363 -5.19 17.38 -9.26
C PHE A 363 -6.48 16.56 -9.28
N PRO A 364 -7.22 16.33 -8.17
CA PRO A 364 -8.51 15.64 -8.24
C PRO A 364 -9.55 16.41 -9.07
N VAL A 365 -9.52 17.75 -9.03
CA VAL A 365 -10.42 18.60 -9.83
C VAL A 365 -10.11 18.48 -11.32
N LEU A 366 -8.85 18.64 -11.71
CA LEU A 366 -8.45 18.47 -13.11
C LEU A 366 -8.64 17.01 -13.56
N GLY A 367 -8.29 16.05 -12.72
CA GLY A 367 -8.39 14.62 -13.03
C GLY A 367 -9.82 14.20 -13.34
N THR A 368 -10.79 14.61 -12.52
CA THR A 368 -12.22 14.31 -12.76
C THR A 368 -12.81 15.07 -13.96
N ALA A 369 -12.35 16.31 -14.21
CA ALA A 369 -12.71 17.03 -15.44
C ALA A 369 -12.18 16.32 -16.69
N VAL A 370 -10.91 15.91 -16.66
CA VAL A 370 -10.25 15.17 -17.74
C VAL A 370 -10.89 13.79 -17.94
N MET A 371 -11.27 13.09 -16.87
CA MET A 371 -12.06 11.85 -16.97
C MET A 371 -13.40 12.07 -17.67
N THR A 372 -14.10 13.16 -17.34
CA THR A 372 -15.36 13.52 -17.99
C THR A 372 -15.17 13.70 -19.49
N VAL A 373 -14.15 14.49 -19.87
CA VAL A 373 -13.78 14.68 -21.28
C VAL A 373 -13.41 13.34 -21.92
N GLY A 374 -12.64 12.49 -21.24
CA GLY A 374 -12.27 11.16 -21.70
C GLY A 374 -13.47 10.29 -22.05
N PHE A 375 -14.48 10.21 -21.16
CA PHE A 375 -15.70 9.44 -21.45
C PHE A 375 -16.52 10.03 -22.60
N VAL A 376 -16.61 11.35 -22.69
CA VAL A 376 -17.29 12.01 -23.82
C VAL A 376 -16.56 11.75 -25.15
N LEU A 377 -15.23 11.78 -25.15
CA LEU A 377 -14.43 11.45 -26.34
C LEU A 377 -14.59 9.99 -26.74
N LEU A 378 -14.55 9.07 -25.76
CA LEU A 378 -14.80 7.64 -26.03
C LEU A 378 -16.22 7.38 -26.56
N SER A 379 -17.21 8.16 -26.13
CA SER A 379 -18.59 8.02 -26.66
C SER A 379 -18.75 8.44 -28.13
N GLN A 380 -17.78 9.19 -28.67
CA GLN A 380 -17.76 9.61 -30.08
C GLN A 380 -17.01 8.61 -30.97
N MET A 381 -16.47 7.53 -30.41
CA MET A 381 -15.79 6.51 -31.20
C MET A 381 -16.80 5.72 -32.01
N ASP A 382 -16.43 5.51 -33.27
CA ASP A 382 -17.16 4.71 -34.26
C ASP A 382 -16.21 3.73 -34.97
N ALA A 383 -16.76 2.91 -35.86
CA ALA A 383 -15.98 1.95 -36.66
C ALA A 383 -14.98 2.62 -37.62
N THR A 384 -15.07 3.92 -37.85
CA THR A 384 -14.16 4.66 -38.76
C THR A 384 -13.04 5.38 -38.01
N THR A 385 -13.07 5.36 -36.68
CA THR A 385 -12.15 6.13 -35.85
C THR A 385 -10.73 5.58 -35.98
N PRO A 386 -9.75 6.40 -36.40
CA PRO A 386 -8.37 5.94 -36.60
C PRO A 386 -7.68 5.63 -35.28
N VAL A 387 -6.75 4.66 -35.29
CA VAL A 387 -6.06 4.13 -34.11
C VAL A 387 -5.35 5.22 -33.29
N TRP A 388 -4.77 6.24 -33.93
CA TRP A 388 -4.10 7.34 -33.23
C TRP A 388 -5.09 8.17 -32.39
N GLN A 389 -6.32 8.34 -32.88
CA GLN A 389 -7.37 9.10 -32.21
C GLN A 389 -7.94 8.29 -31.03
N GLN A 390 -8.18 6.98 -31.22
CA GLN A 390 -8.52 6.07 -30.13
C GLN A 390 -7.44 6.11 -29.02
N SER A 391 -6.16 6.03 -29.41
CA SER A 391 -5.02 6.09 -28.49
C SER A 391 -4.98 7.41 -27.71
N ALA A 392 -5.29 8.54 -28.36
CA ALA A 392 -5.36 9.84 -27.71
C ALA A 392 -6.51 9.89 -26.69
N TYR A 393 -7.69 9.38 -27.02
CA TYR A 393 -8.85 9.36 -26.11
C TYR A 393 -8.59 8.49 -24.87
N LEU A 394 -7.99 7.32 -25.09
CA LEU A 394 -7.54 6.42 -24.04
C LEU A 394 -6.50 7.06 -23.14
N PHE A 395 -5.51 7.74 -23.73
CA PHE A 395 -4.52 8.48 -22.97
C PHE A 395 -5.18 9.55 -22.10
N VAL A 396 -6.10 10.35 -22.66
CA VAL A 396 -6.87 11.37 -21.92
C VAL A 396 -7.61 10.74 -20.74
N LEU A 397 -8.37 9.67 -20.94
CA LEU A 397 -9.05 8.98 -19.84
C LEU A 397 -8.06 8.51 -18.76
N GLY A 398 -6.96 7.87 -19.19
CA GLY A 398 -5.89 7.41 -18.32
C GLY A 398 -5.29 8.52 -17.47
N THR A 399 -4.99 9.67 -18.09
CA THR A 399 -4.46 10.85 -17.37
C THR A 399 -5.42 11.36 -16.29
N GLY A 400 -6.73 11.36 -16.55
CA GLY A 400 -7.71 11.78 -15.57
C GLY A 400 -7.76 10.85 -14.35
N ILE A 401 -7.75 9.54 -14.58
CA ILE A 401 -7.72 8.52 -13.52
C ILE A 401 -6.41 8.66 -12.71
N GLY A 402 -5.27 8.83 -13.38
CA GLY A 402 -3.95 8.87 -12.75
C GLY A 402 -3.76 10.08 -11.84
N MET A 403 -4.24 11.26 -12.25
CA MET A 403 -4.22 12.48 -11.41
C MET A 403 -4.98 12.33 -10.10
N CYS A 404 -5.99 11.46 -10.04
CA CYS A 404 -6.77 11.22 -8.83
C CYS A 404 -6.16 10.09 -7.99
N MET A 405 -5.77 8.99 -8.61
CA MET A 405 -5.44 7.72 -7.94
C MET A 405 -4.46 7.89 -6.77
N GLN A 406 -3.30 8.50 -7.01
CA GLN A 406 -2.28 8.67 -5.97
C GLN A 406 -2.58 9.82 -5.03
N VAL A 407 -3.14 10.92 -5.56
CA VAL A 407 -3.36 12.15 -4.79
C VAL A 407 -4.42 11.94 -3.72
N LEU A 408 -5.48 11.15 -3.98
CA LEU A 408 -6.51 10.87 -2.98
C LEU A 408 -5.98 10.12 -1.76
N VAL A 409 -5.07 9.16 -1.98
CA VAL A 409 -4.41 8.44 -0.90
C VAL A 409 -3.50 9.39 -0.11
N LEU A 410 -2.70 10.20 -0.81
CA LEU A 410 -1.82 11.19 -0.18
C LEU A 410 -2.58 12.22 0.66
N ILE A 411 -3.75 12.70 0.19
CA ILE A 411 -4.59 13.63 0.94
C ILE A 411 -5.08 13.01 2.25
N VAL A 412 -5.54 11.75 2.19
CA VAL A 412 -6.04 11.08 3.40
C VAL A 412 -4.90 10.75 4.35
N GLN A 413 -3.74 10.38 3.82
CA GLN A 413 -2.55 10.15 4.63
C GLN A 413 -2.07 11.42 5.35
N SER A 414 -2.17 12.59 4.69
CA SER A 414 -1.75 13.87 5.26
C SER A 414 -2.77 14.52 6.20
N THR A 415 -4.03 14.10 6.15
CA THR A 415 -5.10 14.70 6.97
C THR A 415 -5.59 13.80 8.10
N ALA A 416 -5.24 12.50 8.08
CA ALA A 416 -5.59 11.57 9.14
C ALA A 416 -4.65 11.72 10.36
N ASN A 417 -5.19 11.48 11.55
CA ASN A 417 -4.37 11.34 12.75
C ASN A 417 -3.48 10.10 12.63
N PHE A 418 -2.29 10.13 13.24
CA PHE A 418 -1.33 9.02 13.19
C PHE A 418 -1.92 7.67 13.62
N SER A 419 -2.82 7.68 14.62
CA SER A 419 -3.54 6.48 15.09
C SER A 419 -4.54 5.92 14.07
N ASP A 420 -5.06 6.76 13.19
CA ASP A 420 -6.15 6.44 12.26
C ASP A 420 -5.65 6.32 10.80
N LEU A 421 -4.37 6.58 10.54
CA LEU A 421 -3.76 6.62 9.22
C LEU A 421 -4.05 5.36 8.39
N GLY A 422 -4.05 4.19 9.06
CA GLY A 422 -4.21 2.90 8.41
C GLY A 422 -5.61 2.60 7.99
N VAL A 423 -6.53 2.91 8.89
CA VAL A 423 -7.94 2.76 8.62
C VAL A 423 -8.41 3.78 7.58
N ALA A 424 -7.83 4.98 7.58
CA ALA A 424 -8.15 6.00 6.59
C ALA A 424 -7.66 5.60 5.18
N THR A 425 -6.41 5.13 5.06
CA THR A 425 -5.84 4.68 3.78
C THR A 425 -6.55 3.45 3.23
N SER A 426 -6.85 2.47 4.09
CA SER A 426 -7.59 1.27 3.70
C SER A 426 -9.03 1.61 3.32
N GLY A 427 -9.67 2.55 4.00
CA GLY A 427 -11.01 3.06 3.68
C GLY A 427 -11.09 3.62 2.26
N VAL A 428 -10.17 4.50 1.87
CA VAL A 428 -10.10 5.04 0.49
C VAL A 428 -9.97 3.92 -0.55
N THR A 429 -9.10 2.95 -0.29
CA THR A 429 -8.93 1.79 -1.18
C THR A 429 -10.16 0.91 -1.22
N PHE A 430 -10.84 0.71 -0.09
CA PHE A 430 -12.07 -0.06 0.00
C PHE A 430 -13.18 0.55 -0.86
N PHE A 431 -13.42 1.87 -0.75
CA PHE A 431 -14.40 2.57 -1.59
C PHE A 431 -14.04 2.50 -3.07
N ARG A 432 -12.75 2.56 -3.40
CA ARG A 432 -12.29 2.37 -4.78
C ARG A 432 -12.62 0.97 -5.30
N THR A 433 -12.35 -0.08 -4.53
CA THR A 433 -12.67 -1.46 -4.91
C THR A 433 -14.18 -1.66 -5.07
N ILE A 434 -15.00 -1.10 -4.18
CA ILE A 434 -16.46 -1.09 -4.36
C ILE A 434 -16.79 -0.39 -5.68
N GLY A 435 -16.26 0.82 -5.90
CA GLY A 435 -16.47 1.57 -7.14
C GLY A 435 -16.17 0.74 -8.38
N SER A 436 -15.04 0.02 -8.40
CA SER A 436 -14.66 -0.89 -9.48
C SER A 436 -15.74 -1.95 -9.75
N SER A 437 -16.23 -2.63 -8.71
CA SER A 437 -17.32 -3.62 -8.84
C SER A 437 -18.60 -3.01 -9.42
N PHE A 438 -18.96 -1.79 -9.00
CA PHE A 438 -20.12 -1.07 -9.51
C PHE A 438 -19.93 -0.65 -10.97
N GLY A 439 -18.73 -0.20 -11.32
CA GLY A 439 -18.37 0.15 -12.69
C GLY A 439 -18.57 -1.03 -13.63
N ALA A 440 -18.03 -2.19 -13.29
CA ALA A 440 -18.19 -3.39 -14.10
C ALA A 440 -19.67 -3.83 -14.21
N ALA A 441 -20.41 -3.83 -13.11
CA ALA A 441 -21.81 -4.26 -13.10
C ALA A 441 -22.73 -3.31 -13.89
N ILE A 442 -22.62 -2.00 -13.65
CA ILE A 442 -23.46 -0.99 -14.31
C ILE A 442 -23.13 -0.89 -15.79
N PHE A 443 -21.84 -0.87 -16.18
CA PHE A 443 -21.47 -0.88 -17.60
C PHE A 443 -21.99 -2.14 -18.28
N GLY A 444 -21.87 -3.31 -17.64
CA GLY A 444 -22.38 -4.56 -18.17
C GLY A 444 -23.89 -4.59 -18.35
N SER A 445 -24.65 -4.07 -17.37
CA SER A 445 -26.11 -3.95 -17.48
C SER A 445 -26.51 -2.96 -18.58
N LEU A 446 -25.87 -1.80 -18.66
CA LEU A 446 -26.12 -0.81 -19.73
C LEU A 446 -25.81 -1.41 -21.11
N PHE A 447 -24.64 -2.05 -21.25
CA PHE A 447 -24.23 -2.68 -22.49
C PHE A 447 -25.21 -3.77 -22.93
N ALA A 448 -25.61 -4.67 -22.03
CA ALA A 448 -26.57 -5.73 -22.33
C ALA A 448 -27.93 -5.15 -22.76
N ASN A 449 -28.45 -4.15 -22.05
CA ASN A 449 -29.73 -3.53 -22.39
C ASN A 449 -29.70 -2.82 -23.76
N PHE A 450 -28.63 -2.05 -24.03
CA PHE A 450 -28.50 -1.36 -25.32
C PHE A 450 -28.26 -2.35 -26.46
N LEU A 451 -27.45 -3.37 -26.24
CA LEU A 451 -27.18 -4.39 -27.24
C LEU A 451 -28.43 -5.22 -27.55
N ASP A 452 -29.15 -5.72 -26.54
CA ASP A 452 -30.39 -6.50 -26.75
C ASP A 452 -31.43 -5.72 -27.57
N SER A 453 -31.53 -4.40 -27.33
CA SER A 453 -32.45 -3.54 -28.09
C SER A 453 -32.09 -3.37 -29.57
N ARG A 454 -30.82 -3.60 -29.95
CA ARG A 454 -30.28 -3.33 -31.30
C ARG A 454 -29.90 -4.60 -32.07
N ILE A 455 -29.41 -5.62 -31.39
CA ILE A 455 -28.83 -6.83 -32.00
C ILE A 455 -29.86 -7.65 -32.75
N GLY A 456 -31.12 -7.71 -32.28
CA GLY A 456 -32.20 -8.42 -32.96
C GLY A 456 -32.52 -7.82 -34.33
N GLY A 457 -32.59 -6.49 -34.43
CA GLY A 457 -32.78 -5.77 -35.69
C GLY A 457 -31.58 -5.90 -36.62
N ALA A 458 -30.36 -5.82 -36.07
CA ALA A 458 -29.12 -5.98 -36.83
C ALA A 458 -28.98 -7.39 -37.42
N LEU A 459 -29.29 -8.45 -36.66
CA LEU A 459 -29.29 -9.84 -37.15
C LEU A 459 -30.33 -10.05 -38.26
N ALA A 460 -31.54 -9.50 -38.09
CA ALA A 460 -32.58 -9.58 -39.11
C ALA A 460 -32.21 -8.85 -40.40
N ALA A 461 -31.53 -7.69 -40.30
CA ALA A 461 -31.10 -6.89 -41.45
C ALA A 461 -29.88 -7.48 -42.17
N SER A 462 -28.95 -8.09 -41.43
CA SER A 462 -27.72 -8.71 -41.97
C SER A 462 -27.95 -10.09 -42.57
N GLY A 463 -28.92 -10.85 -42.06
CA GLY A 463 -29.08 -12.27 -42.39
C GLY A 463 -27.95 -13.15 -41.85
N ALA A 464 -27.15 -12.62 -40.91
CA ALA A 464 -26.02 -13.33 -40.31
C ALA A 464 -26.49 -14.44 -39.36
N PRO A 465 -25.69 -15.51 -39.18
CA PRO A 465 -25.96 -16.50 -38.16
C PRO A 465 -25.93 -15.87 -36.75
N PRO A 466 -26.78 -16.32 -35.80
CA PRO A 466 -26.79 -15.79 -34.44
C PRO A 466 -25.44 -15.86 -33.72
N GLU A 467 -24.59 -16.81 -34.12
CA GLU A 467 -23.22 -16.99 -33.60
C GLU A 467 -22.32 -15.78 -33.87
N ALA A 468 -22.56 -15.04 -34.98
CA ALA A 468 -21.81 -13.83 -35.31
C ALA A 468 -22.04 -12.70 -34.30
N ALA A 469 -23.18 -12.69 -33.61
CA ALA A 469 -23.44 -11.73 -32.55
C ALA A 469 -22.68 -12.02 -31.25
N GLN A 470 -22.12 -13.23 -31.08
CA GLN A 470 -21.43 -13.64 -29.84
C GLN A 470 -19.93 -13.86 -30.01
N SER A 471 -19.45 -14.07 -31.24
CA SER A 471 -18.03 -14.26 -31.53
C SER A 471 -17.50 -13.17 -32.48
N PRO A 472 -16.52 -12.35 -32.03
CA PRO A 472 -15.84 -11.39 -32.91
C PRO A 472 -15.20 -12.09 -34.11
N GLN A 473 -14.63 -13.28 -33.93
CA GLN A 473 -13.95 -14.01 -35.00
C GLN A 473 -14.91 -14.51 -36.07
N VAL A 474 -16.13 -14.90 -35.69
CA VAL A 474 -17.17 -15.27 -36.65
C VAL A 474 -17.69 -14.03 -37.37
N LEU A 475 -17.90 -12.92 -36.65
CA LEU A 475 -18.34 -11.66 -37.21
C LEU A 475 -17.41 -11.14 -38.31
N HIS A 476 -16.11 -11.08 -38.03
CA HIS A 476 -15.10 -10.54 -38.97
C HIS A 476 -14.70 -11.50 -40.09
N ARG A 477 -15.24 -12.73 -40.10
CA ARG A 477 -15.14 -13.65 -41.25
C ARG A 477 -16.28 -13.46 -42.25
N LEU A 478 -17.36 -12.77 -41.87
CA LEU A 478 -18.47 -12.47 -42.76
C LEU A 478 -18.10 -11.35 -43.73
N PRO A 479 -18.74 -11.28 -44.90
CA PRO A 479 -18.60 -10.12 -45.78
C PRO A 479 -18.96 -8.82 -45.04
N ASP A 480 -18.22 -7.74 -45.29
CA ASP A 480 -18.40 -6.45 -44.59
C ASP A 480 -19.85 -5.94 -44.60
N ALA A 481 -20.59 -6.16 -45.70
CA ALA A 481 -22.00 -5.78 -45.82
C ALA A 481 -22.93 -6.53 -44.85
N VAL A 482 -22.56 -7.75 -44.45
CA VAL A 482 -23.29 -8.60 -43.50
C VAL A 482 -22.84 -8.30 -42.07
N ALA A 483 -21.56 -8.00 -41.86
CA ALA A 483 -21.02 -7.66 -40.55
C ALA A 483 -21.41 -6.24 -40.09
N ALA A 484 -21.51 -5.27 -41.01
CA ALA A 484 -21.71 -3.85 -40.73
C ALA A 484 -22.89 -3.53 -39.78
N PRO A 485 -24.11 -4.09 -39.96
CA PRO A 485 -25.22 -3.83 -39.04
C PRO A 485 -24.95 -4.29 -37.61
N ILE A 486 -24.22 -5.40 -37.44
CA ILE A 486 -23.85 -5.93 -36.12
C ILE A 486 -22.75 -5.07 -35.50
N VAL A 487 -21.74 -4.69 -36.29
CA VAL A 487 -20.65 -3.79 -35.87
C VAL A 487 -21.21 -2.44 -35.41
N GLU A 488 -22.15 -1.86 -36.16
CA GLU A 488 -22.82 -0.60 -35.81
C GLU A 488 -23.64 -0.74 -34.52
N ALA A 489 -24.38 -1.84 -34.35
CA ALA A 489 -25.10 -2.11 -33.11
C ALA A 489 -24.18 -2.19 -31.89
N TYR A 490 -23.00 -2.80 -32.02
CA TYR A 490 -21.98 -2.86 -30.97
C TYR A 490 -21.36 -1.48 -30.69
N SER A 491 -20.99 -0.75 -31.75
CA SER A 491 -20.39 0.59 -31.67
C SER A 491 -21.32 1.56 -30.94
N ASP A 492 -22.59 1.64 -31.37
CA ASP A 492 -23.58 2.53 -30.78
C ASP A 492 -23.90 2.16 -29.32
N SER A 493 -23.99 0.86 -29.02
CA SER A 493 -24.28 0.39 -27.66
C SER A 493 -23.15 0.77 -26.71
N LEU A 494 -21.90 0.55 -27.10
CA LEU A 494 -20.73 0.89 -26.29
C LEU A 494 -20.51 2.42 -26.19
N GLY A 495 -20.75 3.16 -27.28
CA GLY A 495 -20.74 4.62 -27.29
C GLY A 495 -21.71 5.19 -26.26
N LEU A 496 -22.95 4.66 -26.19
CA LEU A 496 -23.94 5.05 -25.19
C LEU A 496 -23.52 4.67 -23.76
N VAL A 497 -22.88 3.51 -23.56
CA VAL A 497 -22.34 3.12 -22.24
C VAL A 497 -21.30 4.14 -21.77
N PHE A 498 -20.36 4.53 -22.63
CA PHE A 498 -19.35 5.54 -22.28
C PHE A 498 -19.99 6.92 -22.05
N LEU A 499 -21.02 7.28 -22.82
CA LEU A 499 -21.76 8.52 -22.60
C LEU A 499 -22.48 8.52 -21.24
N CYS A 500 -23.11 7.41 -20.85
CA CYS A 500 -23.76 7.25 -19.55
C CYS A 500 -22.77 7.27 -18.38
N ALA A 501 -21.48 6.98 -18.61
CA ALA A 501 -20.43 7.09 -17.61
C ALA A 501 -19.97 8.54 -17.37
N ALA A 502 -20.10 9.42 -18.36
CA ALA A 502 -19.68 10.82 -18.24
C ALA A 502 -20.39 11.59 -17.11
N PRO A 503 -21.71 11.47 -16.88
CA PRO A 503 -22.38 12.05 -15.71
C PRO A 503 -21.77 11.65 -14.36
N VAL A 504 -21.30 10.40 -14.21
CA VAL A 504 -20.66 9.95 -12.97
C VAL A 504 -19.32 10.67 -12.76
N ALA A 505 -18.56 10.88 -13.83
CA ALA A 505 -17.33 11.68 -13.79
C ALA A 505 -17.63 13.17 -13.51
N VAL A 506 -18.73 13.74 -14.05
CA VAL A 506 -19.18 15.10 -13.75
C VAL A 506 -19.54 15.26 -12.26
N ILE A 507 -20.25 14.29 -11.68
CA ILE A 507 -20.52 14.26 -10.24
C ILE A 507 -19.19 14.27 -9.47
N GLY A 508 -18.21 13.48 -9.92
CA GLY A 508 -16.86 13.50 -9.37
C GLY A 508 -16.20 14.86 -9.44
N PHE A 509 -16.33 15.57 -10.56
CA PHE A 509 -15.84 16.93 -10.72
C PHE A 509 -16.47 17.90 -9.73
N VAL A 510 -17.81 17.90 -9.62
CA VAL A 510 -18.55 18.74 -8.66
C VAL A 510 -18.12 18.43 -7.23
N VAL A 511 -17.99 17.15 -6.87
CA VAL A 511 -17.53 16.72 -5.55
C VAL A 511 -16.07 17.16 -5.31
N ALA A 512 -15.18 17.06 -6.30
CA ALA A 512 -13.80 17.50 -6.19
C ALA A 512 -13.68 19.01 -5.94
N LEU A 513 -14.61 19.84 -6.45
CA LEU A 513 -14.63 21.27 -6.15
C LEU A 513 -14.87 21.57 -4.67
N THR A 514 -15.64 20.72 -3.99
CA THR A 514 -15.92 20.83 -2.54
C THR A 514 -14.73 20.43 -1.66
N LEU A 515 -13.69 19.82 -2.23
CA LEU A 515 -12.48 19.45 -1.51
C LEU A 515 -11.84 20.69 -0.89
N LYS A 516 -11.75 20.71 0.44
CA LYS A 516 -11.06 21.78 1.17
C LYS A 516 -9.56 21.53 1.12
N GLN A 517 -8.80 22.56 0.73
CA GLN A 517 -7.35 22.47 0.74
C GLN A 517 -6.85 22.73 2.16
N VAL A 518 -6.37 21.68 2.80
CA VAL A 518 -5.64 21.73 4.06
C VAL A 518 -4.15 21.78 3.71
N PRO A 519 -3.34 22.69 4.28
CA PRO A 519 -1.90 22.72 4.02
C PRO A 519 -1.27 21.36 4.39
N LEU A 520 -0.53 20.78 3.44
CA LEU A 520 0.30 19.59 3.70
C LEU A 520 1.31 19.94 4.79
N ARG A 521 1.33 19.18 5.89
CA ARG A 521 2.31 19.41 6.96
C ARG A 521 3.72 19.23 6.37
N GLU A 522 4.67 20.10 6.70
CA GLU A 522 6.04 20.06 6.14
C GLU A 522 6.73 18.69 6.29
N ILE A 523 6.35 17.95 7.33
CA ILE A 523 6.83 16.60 7.66
C ILE A 523 6.35 15.56 6.62
N GLU A 524 5.14 15.74 6.07
CA GLU A 524 4.50 14.84 5.10
C GLU A 524 4.86 15.21 3.66
N ALA A 525 5.05 16.50 3.36
CA ALA A 525 5.57 16.95 2.07
C ALA A 525 6.97 16.38 1.80
N THR A 526 7.79 16.22 2.84
CA THR A 526 9.12 15.57 2.73
C THR A 526 9.08 14.05 2.80
N ALA A 527 8.08 13.43 3.43
CA ALA A 527 7.87 11.98 3.39
C ALA A 527 7.31 11.51 2.03
N ALA A 528 6.41 12.29 1.43
CA ALA A 528 5.79 12.03 0.13
C ALA A 528 6.73 12.23 -1.08
N LEU A 529 7.90 12.86 -0.88
CA LEU A 529 8.97 12.91 -1.88
C LEU A 529 9.66 11.54 -2.06
N ASP A 530 9.43 10.58 -1.14
CA ASP A 530 9.90 9.22 -1.28
C ASP A 530 8.86 8.42 -2.11
N MET A 531 9.17 8.23 -3.39
CA MET A 531 8.26 7.89 -4.51
C MET A 531 7.44 6.58 -4.40
N GLY A 532 7.35 5.96 -3.23
CA GLY A 532 6.46 4.83 -3.02
C GLY A 532 5.54 4.89 -1.83
N GLU A 533 5.72 5.74 -0.81
CA GLU A 533 4.95 5.58 0.43
C GLU A 533 3.41 5.68 0.27
N GLY A 534 2.91 6.29 -0.82
CA GLY A 534 1.46 6.36 -1.09
C GLY A 534 0.76 5.02 -1.41
N PHE A 535 1.48 3.90 -1.47
CA PHE A 535 0.87 2.55 -1.54
C PHE A 535 0.87 1.78 -0.20
N GLY A 536 1.47 2.33 0.87
CA GLY A 536 1.68 1.61 2.13
C GLY A 536 0.48 1.63 3.08
N MET A 537 0.10 0.45 3.60
CA MET A 537 -0.66 0.37 4.86
C MET A 537 0.25 0.81 6.02
N PRO A 538 -0.16 1.76 6.85
CA PRO A 538 0.54 2.09 8.09
C PRO A 538 0.22 1.05 9.16
N SER A 539 1.24 0.76 9.96
CA SER A 539 1.23 -0.17 11.08
C SER A 539 1.25 0.61 12.39
N ASP A 540 0.63 0.06 13.45
CA ASP A 540 0.43 0.75 14.75
C ASP A 540 1.72 1.29 15.41
N ASP A 541 2.89 0.80 15.01
CA ASP A 541 4.20 1.25 15.50
C ASP A 541 4.64 2.65 14.99
N SER A 542 3.79 3.33 14.21
CA SER A 542 4.19 4.52 13.44
C SER A 542 4.08 5.85 14.19
N SER A 543 3.18 5.99 15.17
CA SER A 543 3.03 7.24 15.93
C SER A 543 4.28 7.59 16.73
N GLU A 544 4.85 6.60 17.44
CA GLU A 544 6.05 6.78 18.27
C GLU A 544 7.28 7.06 17.38
N ARG A 545 7.47 6.30 16.29
CA ARG A 545 8.64 6.45 15.41
C ARG A 545 8.60 7.66 14.47
N MET A 546 7.43 8.09 14.02
CA MET A 546 7.31 9.33 13.24
C MET A 546 7.58 10.54 14.12
N MET A 547 7.16 10.51 15.39
CA MET A 547 7.50 11.53 16.37
C MET A 547 9.00 11.55 16.68
N GLU A 548 9.63 10.38 16.86
CA GLU A 548 11.10 10.25 16.98
C GLU A 548 11.83 10.85 15.77
N THR A 549 11.33 10.59 14.55
CA THR A 549 11.92 11.08 13.31
C THR A 549 11.71 12.59 13.12
N ALA A 550 10.54 13.11 13.51
CA ALA A 550 10.21 14.53 13.46
C ALA A 550 11.08 15.34 14.43
N VAL A 551 11.21 14.87 15.68
CA VAL A 551 12.09 15.49 16.69
C VAL A 551 13.55 15.40 16.25
N GLY A 552 14.00 14.25 15.73
CA GLY A 552 15.37 14.07 15.23
C GLY A 552 15.72 14.99 14.04
N ARG A 553 14.74 15.34 13.19
CA ARG A 553 14.92 16.30 12.08
C ARG A 553 14.83 17.76 12.52
N LEU A 554 13.98 18.08 13.51
CA LEU A 554 13.86 19.41 14.14
C LEU A 554 15.17 19.82 14.83
N VAL A 555 15.80 18.87 15.54
CA VAL A 555 17.12 19.03 16.17
C VAL A 555 18.22 19.23 15.11
N ARG A 556 18.10 18.58 13.95
CA ARG A 556 19.10 18.68 12.86
C ARG A 556 19.11 20.04 12.15
N HIS A 557 17.96 20.73 12.04
CA HIS A 557 17.83 21.98 11.30
C HIS A 557 17.74 23.24 12.18
N SER A 558 17.82 23.10 13.51
CA SER A 558 17.76 24.23 14.44
C SER A 558 19.15 24.55 15.00
N PRO A 559 19.83 25.62 14.54
CA PRO A 559 21.15 26.02 15.07
C PRO A 559 21.13 26.37 16.57
N GLU A 560 19.96 26.68 17.13
CA GLU A 560 19.71 26.97 18.55
C GLU A 560 19.64 25.73 19.47
N ILE A 561 19.77 24.51 18.91
CA ILE A 561 19.82 23.24 19.65
C ILE A 561 21.26 22.64 19.57
N ARG A 562 22.25 23.46 19.17
CA ARG A 562 23.68 23.07 19.20
C ARG A 562 24.23 23.25 20.62
N LEU A 563 25.14 22.38 21.07
CA LEU A 563 25.83 22.43 22.38
C LEU A 563 26.37 23.82 22.76
N ARG A 564 26.78 24.63 21.76
CA ARG A 564 27.23 26.03 21.93
C ARG A 564 26.16 26.98 22.49
N SER A 565 24.88 26.67 22.33
CA SER A 565 23.76 27.48 22.82
C SER A 565 23.28 27.10 24.22
N ILE A 566 23.76 25.97 24.75
CA ILE A 566 23.40 25.40 26.06
C ILE A 566 24.53 25.63 27.07
N ALA A 567 25.79 25.63 26.60
CA ALA A 567 26.94 26.02 27.41
C ALA A 567 26.81 27.49 27.87
N GLY A 568 26.88 27.73 29.18
CA GLY A 568 26.75 29.08 29.78
C GLY A 568 25.32 29.52 30.12
N THR A 569 24.30 28.66 29.96
CA THR A 569 22.93 28.94 30.44
C THR A 569 22.81 28.61 31.94
N HIS A 570 21.89 29.27 32.67
CA HIS A 570 21.70 29.12 34.12
C HIS A 570 21.71 27.64 34.57
N GLY A 571 22.76 27.21 35.29
CA GLY A 571 22.94 25.86 35.81
C GLY A 571 24.01 24.99 35.10
N CYS A 572 24.47 25.36 33.90
CA CYS A 572 25.54 24.68 33.15
C CYS A 572 26.79 25.57 33.05
N ASP A 573 27.69 25.37 34.01
CA ASP A 573 28.95 26.10 34.21
C ASP A 573 30.15 25.68 33.30
N PRO A 574 30.20 24.50 32.63
CA PRO A 574 31.33 24.14 31.77
C PRO A 574 31.32 24.83 30.40
N ASP A 575 32.51 25.19 29.91
CA ASP A 575 32.77 25.55 28.51
C ASP A 575 32.38 24.40 27.55
N VAL A 576 32.07 24.71 26.29
CA VAL A 576 31.54 23.79 25.27
C VAL A 576 32.41 22.53 25.15
N ALA A 577 33.73 22.68 25.24
CA ALA A 577 34.68 21.57 25.17
C ALA A 577 34.60 20.62 26.39
N LEU A 578 34.37 21.16 27.59
CA LEU A 578 34.23 20.38 28.83
C LEU A 578 32.89 19.66 28.88
N LEU A 579 31.81 20.32 28.43
CA LEU A 579 30.49 19.71 28.35
C LEU A 579 30.46 18.57 27.32
N TRP A 580 31.10 18.77 26.17
CA TRP A 580 31.29 17.72 25.17
C TRP A 580 32.06 16.52 25.75
N ALA A 581 33.17 16.77 26.44
CA ALA A 581 33.98 15.69 27.03
C ALA A 581 33.23 14.94 28.16
N LEU A 582 32.42 15.63 28.98
CA LEU A 582 31.55 14.98 29.98
C LEU A 582 30.51 14.05 29.35
N ILE A 583 29.88 14.48 28.25
CA ILE A 583 28.91 13.68 27.51
C ILE A 583 29.58 12.46 26.87
N GLN A 584 30.82 12.58 26.40
CA GLN A 584 31.58 11.45 25.87
C GLN A 584 31.86 10.38 26.94
N ILE A 585 32.29 10.80 28.14
CA ILE A 585 32.53 9.87 29.26
C ILE A 585 31.21 9.18 29.65
N TYR A 586 30.13 9.93 29.81
CA TYR A 586 28.80 9.39 30.14
C TYR A 586 28.35 8.33 29.12
N ARG A 587 28.46 8.66 27.83
CA ARG A 587 28.04 7.78 26.73
C ARG A 587 28.82 6.47 26.73
N GLN A 588 30.14 6.55 26.81
CA GLN A 588 30.97 5.35 26.74
C GLN A 588 30.84 4.50 28.01
N SER A 589 30.65 5.11 29.18
CA SER A 589 30.35 4.37 30.41
C SER A 589 29.01 3.64 30.36
N GLN A 590 28.00 4.20 29.68
CA GLN A 590 26.68 3.56 29.52
C GLN A 590 26.71 2.38 28.53
N VAL A 591 27.50 2.50 27.45
CA VAL A 591 27.55 1.48 26.38
C VAL A 591 28.55 0.36 26.69
N PHE A 592 29.72 0.70 27.25
CA PHE A 592 30.84 -0.24 27.43
C PHE A 592 31.20 -0.47 28.90
N GLY A 593 30.47 0.14 29.85
CA GLY A 593 30.71 0.01 31.29
C GLY A 593 31.93 0.79 31.81
N SER A 594 32.84 1.21 30.93
CA SER A 594 34.00 2.05 31.25
C SER A 594 34.33 2.98 30.07
N ALA A 595 34.72 4.22 30.34
CA ALA A 595 35.15 5.15 29.30
C ALA A 595 36.68 5.15 29.21
N ARG A 596 37.26 5.03 28.01
CA ARG A 596 38.70 5.06 27.79
C ARG A 596 39.09 6.18 26.83
N LEU A 597 40.10 6.97 27.19
CA LEU A 597 40.51 8.11 26.37
C LEU A 597 41.05 7.66 25.00
N SER A 598 41.80 6.56 24.97
CA SER A 598 42.32 5.94 23.75
C SER A 598 41.21 5.56 22.76
N GLU A 599 40.15 4.91 23.22
CA GLU A 599 39.00 4.50 22.40
C GLU A 599 38.18 5.70 21.90
N ILE A 600 38.06 6.77 22.69
CA ILE A 600 37.42 8.03 22.24
C ILE A 600 38.25 8.66 21.13
N ALA A 601 39.56 8.69 21.28
CA ALA A 601 40.51 9.26 20.33
C ALA A 601 40.52 8.48 19.00
N GLU A 602 40.55 7.14 19.09
CA GLU A 602 40.50 6.23 17.95
C GLU A 602 39.19 6.40 17.15
N ARG A 603 38.05 6.49 17.85
CA ARG A 603 36.76 6.73 17.22
C ARG A 603 36.68 8.06 16.48
N LEU A 604 37.31 9.11 17.03
CA LEU A 604 37.34 10.44 16.41
C LEU A 604 38.43 10.57 15.33
N ARG A 605 39.26 9.53 15.15
CA ARG A 605 40.45 9.49 14.29
C ARG A 605 41.41 10.64 14.59
N VAL A 606 41.63 10.93 15.87
CA VAL A 606 42.56 11.97 16.35
C VAL A 606 43.53 11.32 17.34
N PRO A 607 44.82 11.71 17.37
CA PRO A 607 45.73 11.24 18.41
C PRO A 607 45.22 11.59 19.82
N PRO A 608 45.32 10.68 20.81
CA PRO A 608 44.80 10.91 22.17
C PRO A 608 45.44 12.12 22.87
N GLU A 609 46.64 12.51 22.47
CA GLU A 609 47.37 13.68 22.96
C GLU A 609 46.63 15.01 22.67
N VAL A 610 45.81 15.04 21.61
CA VAL A 610 45.02 16.23 21.24
C VAL A 610 43.82 16.40 22.18
N LEU A 611 43.29 15.29 22.70
CA LEU A 611 42.12 15.29 23.57
C LEU A 611 42.51 15.41 25.05
N ALA A 612 43.67 14.87 25.44
CA ALA A 612 44.16 14.84 26.82
C ALA A 612 44.01 16.19 27.58
N PRO A 613 44.37 17.37 27.03
CA PRO A 613 44.24 18.64 27.75
C PRO A 613 42.81 19.02 28.13
N THR A 614 41.81 18.53 27.41
CA THR A 614 40.39 18.80 27.71
C THR A 614 39.87 17.85 28.79
N PHE A 615 40.27 16.58 28.74
CA PHE A 615 39.91 15.59 29.75
C PHE A 615 40.66 15.82 31.07
N ASP A 616 41.91 16.27 31.04
CA ASP A 616 42.68 16.61 32.22
C ASP A 616 42.11 17.84 32.95
N ARG A 617 41.54 18.80 32.19
CA ARG A 617 40.76 19.91 32.78
C ARG A 617 39.48 19.44 33.47
N LEU A 618 38.81 18.39 32.97
CA LEU A 618 37.65 17.79 33.66
C LEU A 618 38.05 17.14 34.98
N VAL A 619 39.22 16.50 35.02
CA VAL A 619 39.76 15.90 36.24
C VAL A 619 40.18 16.98 37.24
N ALA A 620 40.90 18.01 36.78
CA ALA A 620 41.34 19.13 37.61
C ALA A 620 40.17 19.93 38.22
N THR A 621 39.03 20.00 37.52
CA THR A 621 37.81 20.64 38.02
C THR A 621 36.94 19.73 38.90
N GLY A 622 37.40 18.50 39.19
CA GLY A 622 36.69 17.54 40.02
C GLY A 622 35.41 16.97 39.40
N ARG A 623 35.24 17.10 38.08
CA ARG A 623 34.05 16.66 37.33
C ARG A 623 34.22 15.26 36.72
N ALA A 624 35.45 14.77 36.62
CA ALA A 624 35.77 13.39 36.25
C ALA A 624 36.92 12.85 37.12
N LEU A 625 37.00 11.54 37.26
CA LEU A 625 38.14 10.82 37.84
C LEU A 625 38.85 10.06 36.71
N ARG A 626 40.17 10.10 36.70
CA ARG A 626 40.99 9.37 35.74
C ARG A 626 41.94 8.43 36.48
N THR A 627 41.91 7.16 36.10
CA THR A 627 42.86 6.14 36.55
C THR A 627 43.46 5.53 35.29
N ASP A 628 44.73 5.84 35.02
CA ASP A 628 45.43 5.50 33.77
C ASP A 628 44.67 6.00 32.52
N ASP A 629 44.17 5.08 31.70
CA ASP A 629 43.40 5.36 30.50
C ASP A 629 41.88 5.36 30.75
N GLN A 630 41.44 4.96 31.95
CA GLN A 630 40.01 4.91 32.30
C GLN A 630 39.51 6.21 32.92
N LEU A 631 38.31 6.61 32.50
CA LEU A 631 37.62 7.82 32.91
C LEU A 631 36.27 7.47 33.53
N TRP A 632 35.97 8.11 34.66
CA TRP A 632 34.72 7.94 35.40
C TRP A 632 34.14 9.31 35.73
N LEU A 633 32.81 9.44 35.73
CA LEU A 633 32.16 10.68 36.15
C LEU A 633 32.10 10.75 37.67
N THR A 634 32.42 11.92 38.23
CA THR A 634 32.13 12.21 39.64
C THR A 634 30.65 12.58 39.80
N GLN A 635 30.16 12.62 41.04
CA GLN A 635 28.79 13.07 41.33
C GLN A 635 28.51 14.47 40.77
N SER A 636 29.50 15.38 40.81
CA SER A 636 29.44 16.71 40.21
C SER A 636 29.37 16.68 38.69
N GLY A 637 30.16 15.82 38.03
CA GLY A 637 30.10 15.62 36.58
C GLY A 637 28.76 15.05 36.09
N ALA A 638 28.22 14.07 36.80
CA ALA A 638 26.92 13.47 36.50
C ALA A 638 25.76 14.48 36.63
N GLN A 639 25.81 15.36 37.65
CA GLN A 639 24.84 16.44 37.82
C GLN A 639 24.87 17.44 36.65
N GLN A 640 26.06 17.77 36.13
CA GLN A 640 26.19 18.67 34.97
C GLN A 640 25.64 18.04 33.68
N VAL A 641 25.83 16.74 33.48
CA VAL A 641 25.23 16.01 32.33
C VAL A 641 23.70 15.96 32.45
N SER A 642 23.18 15.72 33.66
CA SER A 642 21.74 15.74 33.93
C SER A 642 21.13 17.13 33.69
N ALA A 643 21.79 18.20 34.15
CA ALA A 643 21.36 19.58 33.93
C ALA A 643 21.35 19.95 32.45
N ALA A 644 22.38 19.57 31.69
CA ALA A 644 22.44 19.82 30.25
C ALA A 644 21.35 19.05 29.49
N THR A 645 21.04 17.83 29.93
CA THR A 645 19.95 17.02 29.37
C THR A 645 18.59 17.68 29.62
N ALA A 646 18.35 18.12 30.85
CA ALA A 646 17.11 18.83 31.23
C ALA A 646 16.94 20.14 30.44
N ALA A 647 18.02 20.91 30.25
CA ALA A 647 17.99 22.13 29.46
C ALA A 647 17.69 21.86 27.97
N LEU A 648 18.24 20.78 27.40
CA LEU A 648 17.94 20.34 26.04
C LEU A 648 16.49 19.94 25.87
N VAL A 649 15.96 19.14 26.79
CA VAL A 649 14.56 18.70 26.80
C VAL A 649 13.64 19.90 26.92
N SER A 650 13.89 20.80 27.88
CA SER A 650 13.06 22.00 28.09
C SER A 650 13.01 22.90 26.85
N ARG A 651 14.12 23.11 26.15
CA ARG A 651 14.11 23.91 24.89
C ARG A 651 13.40 23.22 23.74
N ILE A 652 13.51 21.89 23.64
CA ILE A 652 12.76 21.13 22.63
C ILE A 652 11.26 21.24 22.92
N VAL A 653 10.85 21.13 24.19
CA VAL A 653 9.47 21.30 24.64
C VAL A 653 8.95 22.70 24.34
N GLU A 654 9.66 23.77 24.74
CA GLU A 654 9.24 25.15 24.51
C GLU A 654 9.08 25.49 23.01
N LYS A 655 9.92 24.89 22.15
CA LYS A 655 9.83 25.07 20.69
C LYS A 655 8.68 24.27 20.07
N LEU A 656 8.37 23.11 20.63
CA LEU A 656 7.19 22.33 20.25
C LEU A 656 5.90 23.05 20.66
N GLU A 657 5.88 23.66 21.84
CA GLU A 657 4.74 24.48 22.32
C GLU A 657 4.47 25.70 21.45
N LYS A 658 5.52 26.36 20.94
CA LYS A 658 5.38 27.53 20.04
C LYS A 658 5.15 27.16 18.58
N SER A 659 5.18 25.86 18.23
CA SER A 659 4.94 25.40 16.86
C SER A 659 3.45 25.33 16.58
N PRO A 660 2.91 26.04 15.56
CA PRO A 660 1.49 25.99 15.22
C PRO A 660 1.01 24.60 14.78
N THR A 661 1.94 23.65 14.60
CA THR A 661 1.68 22.24 14.25
C THR A 661 1.18 21.40 15.42
N PHE A 662 1.37 21.83 16.68
CA PHE A 662 1.07 21.07 17.91
C PHE A 662 -0.10 21.64 18.74
N GLU A 663 -0.78 22.70 18.29
CA GLU A 663 -2.03 23.17 18.91
C GLU A 663 -3.14 22.10 18.74
N GLY A 664 -3.34 21.26 19.75
CA GLY A 664 -4.61 20.57 19.98
C GLY A 664 -4.69 19.03 20.07
N ARG A 665 -3.58 18.24 20.22
CA ARG A 665 -3.52 16.83 20.77
C ARG A 665 -2.20 16.12 20.41
N PRO A 666 -1.68 15.10 21.16
CA PRO A 666 -2.30 14.27 22.22
C PRO A 666 -1.53 14.28 23.58
N ASP A 667 -1.89 13.38 24.52
CA ASP A 667 -1.40 13.24 25.92
C ASP A 667 0.05 13.70 26.12
N TRP A 668 0.22 14.88 26.73
CA TRP A 668 1.51 15.49 27.03
C TRP A 668 2.45 14.55 27.80
N ASP A 669 1.88 13.67 28.61
CA ASP A 669 2.61 12.69 29.43
C ASP A 669 3.28 11.59 28.58
N GLU A 670 2.73 11.23 27.42
CA GLU A 670 3.36 10.31 26.46
C GLU A 670 4.40 11.02 25.59
N VAL A 671 4.12 12.27 25.20
CA VAL A 671 5.03 13.14 24.44
C VAL A 671 6.29 13.44 25.25
N GLU A 672 6.15 13.77 26.53
CA GLU A 672 7.24 14.01 27.46
C GLU A 672 8.08 12.75 27.68
N LYS A 673 7.44 11.59 27.93
CA LYS A 673 8.14 10.30 28.07
C LYS A 673 8.84 9.86 26.78
N ALA A 674 8.30 10.18 25.61
CA ALA A 674 8.94 9.91 24.33
C ALA A 674 10.13 10.85 24.11
N LEU A 675 9.99 12.14 24.43
CA LEU A 675 11.08 13.13 24.37
C LEU A 675 12.22 12.79 25.32
N GLU A 676 11.94 12.33 26.54
CA GLU A 676 12.95 11.86 27.49
C GLU A 676 13.69 10.62 26.96
N ARG A 677 12.96 9.64 26.40
CA ARG A 677 13.57 8.45 25.78
C ARG A 677 14.40 8.80 24.55
N ILE A 678 13.95 9.76 23.74
CA ILE A 678 14.70 10.28 22.57
C ILE A 678 15.94 11.02 23.03
N ALA A 679 15.86 11.88 24.05
CA ALA A 679 17.02 12.59 24.58
C ALA A 679 18.06 11.62 25.14
N GLN A 680 17.63 10.60 25.89
CA GLN A 680 18.51 9.54 26.37
C GLN A 680 19.12 8.73 25.21
N ARG A 681 18.35 8.37 24.18
CA ARG A 681 18.87 7.68 22.98
C ARG A 681 19.78 8.56 22.12
N LEU A 682 19.50 9.85 21.97
CA LEU A 682 20.34 10.79 21.21
C LEU A 682 21.72 10.95 21.87
N LEU A 683 21.77 10.95 23.20
CA LEU A 683 23.03 10.94 23.96
C LEU A 683 23.81 9.64 23.80
N VAL A 684 23.11 8.52 23.60
CA VAL A 684 23.72 7.18 23.47
C VAL A 684 24.10 6.83 22.02
N GLN A 685 23.38 7.33 21.00
CA GLN A 685 23.31 6.66 19.69
C GLN A 685 23.65 7.51 18.44
N ARG A 686 24.46 8.57 18.50
CA ARG A 686 24.91 9.21 17.25
C ARG A 686 26.38 9.66 17.18
N GLU A 687 27.01 9.31 16.05
CA GLU A 687 28.28 9.85 15.55
C GLU A 687 28.01 11.20 14.87
N TRP A 688 28.60 12.26 15.42
CA TRP A 688 28.56 13.63 14.89
C TRP A 688 29.78 13.85 13.98
N GLU A 689 29.72 13.37 12.73
CA GLU A 689 30.76 13.66 11.72
C GLU A 689 30.44 14.88 10.81
N ASP A 690 29.25 15.49 10.89
CA ASP A 690 28.81 16.51 9.92
C ASP A 690 29.26 17.97 10.19
N ASP A 691 30.03 18.27 11.25
CA ASP A 691 30.51 19.65 11.52
C ASP A 691 31.85 19.99 10.81
N ARG A 692 32.46 19.05 10.06
CA ARG A 692 33.74 19.32 9.37
C ARG A 692 33.59 20.15 8.09
N THR A 693 32.44 20.09 7.43
CA THR A 693 32.20 20.79 6.15
C THR A 693 31.90 22.27 6.33
N GLU A 694 31.33 22.70 7.46
CA GLU A 694 31.13 24.14 7.75
C GLU A 694 32.41 24.83 8.25
N LEU A 695 33.30 24.11 8.94
CA LEU A 695 34.60 24.66 9.40
C LEU A 695 35.61 24.85 8.25
N ALA A 696 35.56 24.02 7.20
CA ALA A 696 36.40 24.20 6.02
C ALA A 696 35.98 25.43 5.16
N ALA A 697 34.72 25.87 5.28
CA ALA A 697 34.20 27.03 4.56
C ALA A 697 34.40 28.37 5.31
N ALA A 698 34.61 28.34 6.62
CA ALA A 698 34.88 29.53 7.44
C ALA A 698 36.37 29.86 7.59
N GLY A 699 37.25 29.09 6.92
CA GLY A 699 38.70 29.22 6.95
C GLY A 699 39.33 29.46 5.57
N LYS A 700 38.68 30.25 4.71
CA LYS A 700 39.28 30.87 3.53
C LYS A 700 38.89 32.33 3.42
#